data_AF-A0A953H833-F1
#
_entry.id   AF-A0A953H833-F1
#
_cell.length_a   1.000
_cell.length_b   1.000
_cell.length_c   1.000
_cell.angle_alpha   90.00
_cell.angle_beta   90.00
_cell.angle_gamma   90.00
#
_symmetry.space_group_name_H-M   'P 1'
#
loop_
_entity.id
_entity.type
_entity.pdbx_description
1 polymer ?
#
loop_
_entity_poly.entity_id
_entity_poly.type
_entity_poly.pdbx_seq_one_letter_code
_entity_poly.pdbx_strand_id
1 'polypeptide(L)'
;MAFGSNYRPVEADSGAVRGQIAPDSGALAGVRDWFSWRVLVIAALAVGTFLRLYLVSAKPLHHDESLFAYYGYFLYKGFGYTYQPILHGPLLQNVSALTFLLFGDSKFAMRLPAIAGGLLMFAVAWQWRRYIGRNGVLAAFVLIALSPSLTFYTRFLRNDMPYLAATAWCAFLTLRGLQTGRKLYLFGAMMAATIMFCMMESSIFFFSMCIGFLGVVVIGDWLAGMFSRGPRLGFPGDAIIFVPRERGEGGEDITLAAAVGSIPVSLGLATFIAWVYGRVFSDSVPLPQLQLDGKVSKDGPVFAVVYFGALWIGLYILCLIVAANYRRPLGRRGVLHYFVRVIYNARWTILAALSLATLVFATLFTTWYTVTEGPDFLGKVRVLTPLQLYKNTWDYWIDQHKLHRIKGPFHYYLPLLFMYELPALVIVLRGWWKSVLGGPNRWVQRGLFALPHLLLAVGYVGGQAIARRDFGMQLDWDWMDKHLHMSHWSHLFLLVFFVQMLTHATALLFSRGSFVEAFLTFWTVQALFAYSYAGEKVPWLTIHTAGPLCLLAGFYVHRWWHPENWGLGRRIWIGVVVSTALLWQFRNNVFLNLIHPWNPAERLVYNHTPPDVEFAVQVAEEVAHRTNYGKQLPMLVRGEVEWPMYWYLREFPNAFPSADETPETTKRPVVMVNWEMASVPNLVENYTIHRLKVREWWEPQFLDLRLMLVDIWRGLTPLESRRAGPNATRYGAAVQEWKRLLRYLAYRDIWLDPANVAFSNGCNEFALCVRKDIEKGLGSYETLSAMPFRHDLPVSP
;
A
#
# COMPACT_ATOMS: atom_id res chain seq x y z
N MET A 1 77.05 17.91 31.39
CA MET A 1 76.75 17.50 29.99
C MET A 1 77.73 16.36 29.65
N ALA A 2 77.43 15.11 30.02
CA ALA A 2 76.65 14.12 29.25
C ALA A 2 77.41 13.68 27.97
N PHE A 3 78.46 12.86 28.12
CA PHE A 3 78.50 11.37 28.09
C PHE A 3 78.28 10.75 26.71
N GLY A 4 79.38 10.23 26.15
CA GLY A 4 79.37 9.12 25.19
C GLY A 4 79.81 7.81 25.86
N SER A 5 79.45 6.68 25.25
CA SER A 5 80.27 5.45 25.14
C SER A 5 79.42 4.28 24.62
N ASN A 6 80.02 3.53 23.68
CA ASN A 6 80.04 2.07 23.52
C ASN A 6 79.00 1.22 24.28
N TYR A 7 78.29 0.30 23.59
CA TYR A 7 78.32 -1.14 23.91
C TYR A 7 77.66 -2.03 22.81
N ARG A 8 78.09 -3.29 22.82
CA ARG A 8 78.06 -4.40 21.84
C ARG A 8 76.71 -5.12 21.61
N PRO A 9 76.60 -5.95 20.53
CA PRO A 9 75.44 -6.78 20.21
C PRO A 9 75.36 -8.03 21.10
N VAL A 10 74.14 -8.53 21.33
CA VAL A 10 73.90 -9.86 21.91
C VAL A 10 73.34 -10.75 20.82
N GLU A 11 74.08 -11.83 20.54
CA GLU A 11 73.73 -12.92 19.64
C GLU A 11 72.53 -13.73 20.12
N ALA A 12 71.95 -14.43 19.15
CA ALA A 12 70.88 -15.39 19.28
C ALA A 12 71.14 -16.42 20.38
N ASP A 13 70.12 -16.67 21.20
CA ASP A 13 70.02 -17.92 21.93
C ASP A 13 68.69 -18.62 21.59
N SER A 14 68.85 -19.85 21.12
CA SER A 14 67.85 -20.73 20.55
C SER A 14 66.95 -21.31 21.62
N GLY A 15 65.82 -20.65 21.89
CA GLY A 15 64.72 -21.20 22.70
C GLY A 15 63.54 -21.60 21.81
N ALA A 16 63.45 -22.87 21.47
CA ALA A 16 62.33 -23.44 20.72
C ALA A 16 60.99 -23.24 21.45
N VAL A 17 60.22 -22.22 21.07
CA VAL A 17 58.78 -22.17 21.33
C VAL A 17 58.08 -22.58 20.04
N ARG A 18 57.58 -23.82 20.02
CA ARG A 18 56.62 -24.32 19.03
C ARG A 18 55.41 -23.37 18.99
N GLY A 19 55.44 -22.41 18.07
CA GLY A 19 54.23 -21.74 17.62
C GLY A 19 53.36 -22.75 16.90
N GLN A 20 52.29 -23.20 17.54
CA GLN A 20 51.15 -23.78 16.82
C GLN A 20 50.59 -22.69 15.91
N ILE A 21 51.01 -22.69 14.65
CA ILE A 21 50.25 -22.06 13.57
C ILE A 21 48.98 -22.90 13.43
N ALA A 22 47.91 -22.48 14.11
CA ALA A 22 46.58 -22.95 13.79
C ALA A 22 46.27 -22.50 12.34
N PRO A 23 45.84 -23.40 11.44
CA PRO A 23 45.53 -23.02 10.07
C PRO A 23 44.34 -22.05 10.06
N ASP A 24 44.36 -21.13 9.09
CA ASP A 24 43.38 -20.10 8.69
C ASP A 24 41.93 -20.60 8.48
N SER A 25 41.37 -21.31 9.45
CA SER A 25 40.01 -21.83 9.46
C SER A 25 38.97 -20.71 9.51
N GLY A 26 39.31 -19.56 10.11
CA GLY A 26 38.45 -18.37 10.17
C GLY A 26 38.30 -17.64 8.82
N ALA A 27 39.37 -17.56 8.02
CA ALA A 27 39.33 -16.91 6.71
C ALA A 27 38.56 -17.75 5.69
N LEU A 28 38.78 -19.06 5.66
CA LEU A 28 38.04 -19.98 4.79
C LEU A 28 36.56 -20.12 5.20
N ALA A 29 36.25 -20.10 6.50
CA ALA A 29 34.86 -20.07 6.98
C ALA A 29 34.16 -18.74 6.61
N GLY A 30 34.86 -17.61 6.71
CA GLY A 30 34.34 -16.30 6.30
C GLY A 30 34.07 -16.20 4.80
N VAL A 31 34.95 -16.76 3.95
CA VAL A 31 34.76 -16.83 2.49
C VAL A 31 33.59 -17.75 2.13
N ARG A 32 33.48 -18.91 2.77
CA ARG A 32 32.37 -19.86 2.55
C ARG A 32 31.02 -19.29 2.99
N ASP A 33 30.97 -18.59 4.13
CA ASP A 33 29.76 -17.94 4.65
C ASP A 33 29.36 -16.69 3.83
N TRP A 34 30.34 -16.03 3.22
CA TRP A 34 30.09 -14.92 2.30
C TRP A 34 29.55 -15.39 0.95
N PHE A 35 30.10 -16.49 0.42
CA PHE A 35 29.63 -17.10 -0.83
C PHE A 35 28.22 -17.68 -0.67
N SER A 36 27.94 -18.37 0.44
CA SER A 36 26.63 -18.97 0.72
C SER A 36 25.50 -17.93 0.82
N TRP A 37 25.75 -16.78 1.48
CA TRP A 37 24.72 -15.73 1.60
C TRP A 37 24.33 -15.12 0.25
N ARG A 38 25.30 -14.86 -0.65
CA ARG A 38 25.01 -14.30 -1.98
C ARG A 38 24.19 -15.27 -2.82
N VAL A 39 24.51 -16.56 -2.74
CA VAL A 39 23.74 -17.61 -3.41
C VAL A 39 22.29 -17.61 -2.95
N LEU A 40 22.02 -17.44 -1.65
CA LEU A 40 20.65 -17.35 -1.14
C LEU A 40 19.90 -16.10 -1.62
N VAL A 41 20.57 -14.94 -1.71
CA VAL A 41 19.97 -13.72 -2.26
C VAL A 41 19.63 -13.89 -3.74
N ILE A 42 20.54 -14.48 -4.52
CA ILE A 42 20.33 -14.78 -5.94
C ILE A 42 19.20 -15.80 -6.11
N ALA A 43 19.15 -16.83 -5.27
CA ALA A 43 18.07 -17.82 -5.29
C ALA A 43 16.72 -17.17 -4.98
N ALA A 44 16.64 -16.28 -3.98
CA ALA A 44 15.41 -15.54 -3.67
C ALA A 44 14.99 -14.64 -4.84
N LEU A 45 15.93 -13.94 -5.49
CA LEU A 45 15.65 -13.16 -6.70
C LEU A 45 15.16 -14.05 -7.85
N ALA A 46 15.80 -15.21 -8.08
CA ALA A 46 15.42 -16.15 -9.13
C ALA A 46 14.01 -16.70 -8.90
N VAL A 47 13.69 -17.14 -7.68
CA VAL A 47 12.34 -17.59 -7.30
C VAL A 47 11.33 -16.45 -7.48
N GLY A 48 11.64 -15.26 -6.98
CA GLY A 48 10.77 -14.09 -7.11
C GLY A 48 10.52 -13.69 -8.56
N THR A 49 11.53 -13.83 -9.42
CA THR A 49 11.43 -13.58 -10.87
C THR A 49 10.60 -14.63 -11.57
N PHE A 50 10.85 -15.92 -11.28
CA PHE A 50 10.09 -17.04 -11.80
C PHE A 50 8.59 -16.88 -11.48
N LEU A 51 8.23 -16.62 -10.22
CA LEU A 51 6.84 -16.44 -9.80
C LEU A 51 6.15 -15.23 -10.47
N ARG A 52 6.90 -14.24 -10.97
CA ARG A 52 6.35 -13.07 -11.68
C ARG A 52 6.21 -13.27 -13.19
N LEU A 53 7.04 -14.12 -13.79
CA LEU A 53 7.06 -14.37 -15.24
C LEU A 53 6.25 -15.61 -15.65
N TYR A 54 6.24 -16.65 -14.82
CA TYR A 54 5.67 -17.95 -15.18
C TYR A 54 4.16 -17.84 -15.45
N LEU A 55 3.70 -18.26 -16.63
CA LEU A 55 2.30 -18.19 -17.06
C LEU A 55 1.65 -16.80 -16.91
N VAL A 56 2.44 -15.73 -17.01
CA VAL A 56 1.90 -14.38 -16.81
C VAL A 56 0.83 -14.02 -17.86
N SER A 57 0.91 -14.56 -19.08
CA SER A 57 -0.05 -14.30 -20.16
C SER A 57 -1.36 -15.10 -20.07
N ALA A 58 -1.42 -16.12 -19.21
CA ALA A 58 -2.59 -17.00 -19.08
C ALA A 58 -3.75 -16.36 -18.32
N LYS A 59 -3.45 -15.37 -17.46
CA LYS A 59 -4.46 -14.64 -16.69
C LYS A 59 -5.23 -13.67 -17.61
N PRO A 60 -6.59 -13.69 -17.61
CA PRO A 60 -7.39 -12.69 -18.32
C PRO A 60 -7.01 -11.26 -17.89
N LEU A 61 -7.18 -10.30 -18.78
CA LEU A 61 -6.94 -8.89 -18.45
C LEU A 61 -7.99 -8.40 -17.47
N HIS A 62 -7.59 -7.81 -16.36
CA HIS A 62 -8.56 -7.04 -15.56
C HIS A 62 -8.86 -5.69 -16.21
N HIS A 63 -10.04 -5.17 -15.88
CA HIS A 63 -10.60 -3.94 -16.43
C HIS A 63 -9.55 -2.82 -16.58
N ASP A 64 -8.97 -2.32 -15.49
CA ASP A 64 -7.96 -1.24 -15.55
C ASP A 64 -6.77 -1.53 -16.47
N GLU A 65 -6.26 -2.77 -16.50
CA GLU A 65 -5.12 -3.16 -17.34
C GLU A 65 -5.45 -3.07 -18.81
N SER A 66 -6.69 -3.37 -19.20
CA SER A 66 -7.14 -3.21 -20.58
C SER A 66 -7.13 -1.74 -21.01
N LEU A 67 -7.47 -0.80 -20.12
CA LEU A 67 -7.37 0.63 -20.39
C LEU A 67 -5.90 1.03 -20.59
N PHE A 68 -5.02 0.70 -19.63
CA PHE A 68 -3.59 1.04 -19.73
C PHE A 68 -2.94 0.47 -21.00
N ALA A 69 -3.26 -0.78 -21.34
CA ALA A 69 -2.75 -1.44 -22.53
C ALA A 69 -3.28 -0.77 -23.80
N TYR A 70 -4.58 -0.52 -23.89
CA TYR A 70 -5.21 0.09 -25.06
C TYR A 70 -4.66 1.49 -25.35
N TYR A 71 -4.56 2.36 -24.33
CA TYR A 71 -4.01 3.70 -24.53
C TYR A 71 -2.50 3.68 -24.83
N GLY A 72 -1.75 2.75 -24.23
CA GLY A 72 -0.36 2.50 -24.63
C GLY A 72 -0.23 2.04 -26.09
N TYR A 73 -1.16 1.21 -26.57
CA TYR A 73 -1.21 0.74 -27.95
C TYR A 73 -1.60 1.85 -28.93
N PHE A 74 -2.55 2.72 -28.56
CA PHE A 74 -2.90 3.92 -29.34
C PHE A 74 -1.70 4.83 -29.55
N LEU A 75 -0.94 5.07 -28.49
CA LEU A 75 0.29 5.85 -28.55
C LEU A 75 1.34 5.15 -29.43
N TYR A 76 1.50 3.83 -29.30
CA TYR A 76 2.41 3.03 -30.14
C TYR A 76 2.05 3.05 -31.63
N LYS A 77 0.76 2.97 -31.98
CA LYS A 77 0.29 3.01 -33.38
C LYS A 77 0.30 4.42 -33.99
N GLY A 78 0.56 5.46 -33.20
CA GLY A 78 0.54 6.84 -33.69
C GLY A 78 -0.87 7.38 -33.94
N PHE A 79 -1.91 6.79 -33.34
CA PHE A 79 -3.29 7.27 -33.44
C PHE A 79 -3.56 8.54 -32.60
N GLY A 80 -2.54 8.98 -31.85
CA GLY A 80 -2.65 10.07 -30.90
C GLY A 80 -3.15 9.60 -29.53
N TYR A 81 -2.73 10.31 -28.49
CA TYR A 81 -3.21 10.11 -27.12
C TYR A 81 -3.34 11.47 -26.44
N THR A 82 -4.51 11.75 -25.89
CA THR A 82 -4.73 12.91 -25.03
C THR A 82 -4.76 12.43 -23.60
N TYR A 83 -3.97 13.07 -22.74
CA TYR A 83 -3.93 12.74 -21.31
C TYR A 83 -5.34 12.78 -20.69
N GLN A 84 -5.72 11.69 -20.03
CA GLN A 84 -6.97 11.60 -19.30
C GLN A 84 -6.70 11.36 -17.81
N PRO A 85 -7.19 12.23 -16.91
CA PRO A 85 -7.01 12.08 -15.46
C PRO A 85 -7.45 10.74 -14.87
N ILE A 86 -8.42 10.07 -15.49
CA ILE A 86 -8.94 8.76 -15.07
C ILE A 86 -7.87 7.66 -15.05
N LEU A 87 -6.80 7.78 -15.85
CA LEU A 87 -5.75 6.77 -15.96
C LEU A 87 -4.53 7.06 -15.09
N HIS A 88 -4.69 7.88 -14.05
CA HIS A 88 -3.57 8.43 -13.28
C HIS A 88 -2.54 9.12 -14.20
N GLY A 89 -1.28 9.23 -13.77
CA GLY A 89 -0.23 9.85 -14.56
C GLY A 89 0.17 9.02 -15.81
N PRO A 90 0.62 9.69 -16.88
CA PRO A 90 0.82 9.10 -18.21
C PRO A 90 2.09 8.24 -18.36
N LEU A 91 2.91 8.11 -17.30
CA LEU A 91 4.20 7.43 -17.40
C LEU A 91 4.04 5.96 -17.81
N LEU A 92 3.05 5.25 -17.25
CA LEU A 92 2.85 3.83 -17.55
C LEU A 92 2.43 3.60 -18.99
N GLN A 93 1.61 4.47 -19.57
CA GLN A 93 1.17 4.42 -20.96
C GLN A 93 2.34 4.65 -21.92
N ASN A 94 3.20 5.64 -21.62
CA ASN A 94 4.42 5.89 -22.40
C ASN A 94 5.39 4.70 -22.35
N VAL A 95 5.60 4.12 -21.16
CA VAL A 95 6.46 2.93 -21.01
C VAL A 95 5.83 1.70 -21.69
N SER A 96 4.50 1.57 -21.65
CA SER A 96 3.78 0.50 -22.36
C SER A 96 3.93 0.65 -23.87
N ALA A 97 3.81 1.86 -24.42
CA ALA A 97 4.03 2.14 -25.83
C ALA A 97 5.47 1.80 -26.27
N LEU A 98 6.48 2.16 -25.46
CA LEU A 98 7.87 1.76 -25.70
C LEU A 98 8.02 0.23 -25.69
N THR A 99 7.32 -0.45 -24.78
CA THR A 99 7.37 -1.90 -24.68
C THR A 99 6.76 -2.57 -25.91
N PHE A 100 5.64 -2.05 -26.42
CA PHE A 100 5.04 -2.49 -27.68
C PHE A 100 5.94 -2.24 -28.88
N LEU A 101 6.65 -1.11 -28.90
CA LEU A 101 7.64 -0.82 -29.93
C LEU A 101 8.78 -1.85 -29.95
N LEU A 102 9.23 -2.32 -28.78
CA LEU A 102 10.36 -3.25 -28.66
C LEU A 102 9.97 -4.73 -28.82
N PHE A 103 8.77 -5.13 -28.38
CA PHE A 103 8.40 -6.54 -28.23
C PHE A 103 7.05 -6.92 -28.85
N GLY A 104 6.35 -5.98 -29.50
CA GLY A 104 5.00 -6.17 -30.03
C GLY A 104 3.90 -6.09 -28.95
N ASP A 105 2.64 -6.13 -29.37
CA ASP A 105 1.44 -5.87 -28.55
C ASP A 105 0.81 -7.12 -27.91
N SER A 106 1.63 -8.03 -27.41
CA SER A 106 1.16 -9.27 -26.76
C SER A 106 0.73 -9.06 -25.30
N LYS A 107 -0.08 -9.98 -24.75
CA LYS A 107 -0.40 -10.05 -23.30
C LYS A 107 0.84 -10.11 -22.40
N PHE A 108 1.92 -10.72 -22.89
CA PHE A 108 3.20 -10.74 -22.18
C PHE A 108 3.83 -9.35 -22.18
N ALA A 109 4.00 -8.75 -23.36
CA ALA A 109 4.66 -7.47 -23.55
C ALA A 109 3.96 -6.36 -22.75
N MET A 110 2.63 -6.28 -22.82
CA MET A 110 1.88 -5.25 -22.06
C MET A 110 2.13 -5.31 -20.55
N ARG A 111 2.43 -6.48 -19.96
CA ARG A 111 2.67 -6.63 -18.52
C ARG A 111 4.12 -6.36 -18.10
N LEU A 112 5.06 -6.27 -19.05
CA LEU A 112 6.48 -6.04 -18.76
C LEU A 112 6.77 -4.78 -17.93
N PRO A 113 6.09 -3.63 -18.11
CA PRO A 113 6.31 -2.45 -17.27
C PRO A 113 6.05 -2.72 -15.78
N ALA A 114 4.95 -3.41 -15.47
CA ALA A 114 4.62 -3.80 -14.10
C ALA A 114 5.60 -4.83 -13.54
N ILE A 115 5.99 -5.82 -14.36
CA ILE A 115 6.99 -6.83 -14.02
C ILE A 115 8.34 -6.18 -13.71
N ALA A 116 8.78 -5.25 -14.54
CA ALA A 116 10.00 -4.49 -14.34
C ALA A 116 9.94 -3.69 -13.03
N GLY A 117 8.81 -3.04 -12.72
CA GLY A 117 8.60 -2.36 -11.44
C GLY A 117 8.73 -3.31 -10.24
N GLY A 118 8.14 -4.50 -10.32
CA GLY A 118 8.26 -5.51 -9.28
C GLY A 118 9.67 -6.08 -9.11
N LEU A 119 10.42 -6.23 -10.20
CA LEU A 119 11.83 -6.66 -10.16
C LEU A 119 12.76 -5.55 -9.65
N LEU A 120 12.48 -4.29 -10.00
CA LEU A 120 13.20 -3.12 -9.49
C LEU A 120 13.13 -3.02 -7.97
N MET A 121 12.04 -3.50 -7.34
CA MET A 121 11.93 -3.55 -5.89
C MET A 121 13.06 -4.34 -5.22
N PHE A 122 13.59 -5.41 -5.85
CA PHE A 122 14.77 -6.13 -5.35
C PHE A 122 16.04 -5.29 -5.43
N ALA A 123 16.24 -4.56 -6.53
CA ALA A 123 17.37 -3.64 -6.67
C ALA A 123 17.31 -2.51 -5.65
N VAL A 124 16.12 -1.99 -5.36
CA VAL A 124 15.90 -1.00 -4.30
C VAL A 124 16.17 -1.62 -2.93
N ALA A 125 15.60 -2.80 -2.61
CA ALA A 125 15.86 -3.50 -1.35
C ALA A 125 17.37 -3.79 -1.13
N TRP A 126 18.12 -4.05 -2.20
CA TRP A 126 19.57 -4.20 -2.14
C TRP A 126 20.28 -2.90 -1.77
N GLN A 127 19.80 -1.74 -2.22
CA GLN A 127 20.33 -0.44 -1.78
C GLN A 127 20.10 -0.23 -0.27
N TRP A 128 18.95 -0.69 0.25
CA TRP A 128 18.61 -0.65 1.67
C TRP A 128 19.52 -1.52 2.56
N ARG A 129 20.40 -2.37 2.00
CA ARG A 129 21.37 -3.20 2.74
C ARG A 129 22.22 -2.45 3.75
N ARG A 130 22.46 -1.17 3.49
CA ARG A 130 23.25 -0.32 4.37
C ARG A 130 22.52 -0.01 5.68
N TYR A 131 21.19 -0.09 5.69
CA TYR A 131 20.34 0.19 6.84
C TYR A 131 19.81 -1.07 7.51
N ILE A 132 19.45 -2.08 6.71
CA ILE A 132 18.86 -3.32 7.21
C ILE A 132 19.89 -4.45 7.35
N GLY A 133 21.16 -4.23 6.96
CA GLY A 133 22.26 -5.19 7.10
C GLY A 133 22.17 -6.44 6.21
N ARG A 134 23.20 -7.29 6.28
CA ARG A 134 23.35 -8.48 5.42
C ARG A 134 22.17 -9.46 5.54
N ASN A 135 21.87 -9.85 6.78
CA ASN A 135 20.78 -10.80 7.06
C ASN A 135 19.41 -10.18 6.78
N GLY A 136 19.25 -8.87 6.97
CA GLY A 136 17.98 -8.19 6.72
C GLY A 136 17.66 -8.02 5.25
N VAL A 137 18.65 -7.84 4.39
CA VAL A 137 18.43 -7.87 2.93
C VAL A 137 18.02 -9.24 2.46
N LEU A 138 18.68 -10.29 2.93
CA LEU A 138 18.27 -11.65 2.58
C LEU A 138 16.82 -11.89 3.00
N ALA A 139 16.46 -11.52 4.23
CA ALA A 139 15.09 -11.61 4.71
C ALA A 139 14.12 -10.77 3.86
N ALA A 140 14.45 -9.52 3.54
CA ALA A 140 13.63 -8.67 2.69
C ALA A 140 13.46 -9.26 1.28
N PHE A 141 14.52 -9.81 0.67
CA PHE A 141 14.46 -10.50 -0.63
C PHE A 141 13.53 -11.70 -0.57
N VAL A 142 13.65 -12.56 0.45
CA VAL A 142 12.78 -13.72 0.61
C VAL A 142 11.32 -13.30 0.82
N LEU A 143 11.07 -12.29 1.65
CA LEU A 143 9.71 -11.77 1.90
C LEU A 143 9.10 -11.14 0.63
N ILE A 144 9.87 -10.33 -0.12
CA ILE A 144 9.40 -9.72 -1.39
C ILE A 144 9.18 -10.78 -2.48
N ALA A 145 10.05 -11.79 -2.55
CA ALA A 145 9.94 -12.89 -3.50
C ALA A 145 8.69 -13.73 -3.26
N LEU A 146 8.41 -14.04 -1.99
CA LEU A 146 7.31 -14.92 -1.60
C LEU A 146 6.00 -14.17 -1.27
N SER A 147 6.01 -12.84 -1.17
CA SER A 147 4.79 -12.05 -0.93
C SER A 147 3.74 -12.27 -2.02
N PRO A 148 2.58 -12.88 -1.70
CA PRO A 148 1.46 -13.06 -2.62
C PRO A 148 0.95 -11.73 -3.14
N SER A 149 0.81 -10.72 -2.27
CA SER A 149 0.26 -9.41 -2.67
C SER A 149 1.17 -8.68 -3.65
N LEU A 150 2.48 -8.59 -3.35
CA LEU A 150 3.45 -7.95 -4.24
C LEU A 150 3.58 -8.72 -5.56
N THR A 151 3.53 -10.05 -5.54
CA THR A 151 3.61 -10.87 -6.76
C THR A 151 2.37 -10.68 -7.63
N PHE A 152 1.18 -10.65 -7.03
CA PHE A 152 -0.10 -10.52 -7.75
C PHE A 152 -0.20 -9.22 -8.52
N TYR A 153 0.12 -8.10 -7.88
CA TYR A 153 0.10 -6.78 -8.54
C TYR A 153 1.34 -6.50 -9.40
N THR A 154 2.34 -7.40 -9.40
CA THR A 154 3.41 -7.36 -10.40
C THR A 154 2.98 -8.03 -11.73
N ARG A 155 2.02 -8.95 -11.68
CA ARG A 155 1.55 -9.75 -12.83
C ARG A 155 0.38 -9.11 -13.58
N PHE A 156 0.14 -7.82 -13.35
CA PHE A 156 -1.00 -7.06 -13.85
C PHE A 156 -0.52 -5.63 -14.21
N LEU A 157 -0.84 -5.13 -15.40
CA LEU A 157 -0.43 -3.79 -15.84
C LEU A 157 -1.13 -2.70 -15.03
N ARG A 158 -0.47 -2.21 -14.00
CA ARG A 158 -0.92 -1.08 -13.17
C ARG A 158 0.25 -0.34 -12.57
N ASN A 159 0.00 0.89 -12.13
CA ASN A 159 1.01 1.78 -11.59
C ASN A 159 1.57 1.32 -10.23
N ASP A 160 0.85 0.49 -9.46
CA ASP A 160 1.12 0.36 -8.02
C ASP A 160 2.51 -0.22 -7.71
N MET A 161 2.93 -1.29 -8.40
CA MET A 161 4.25 -1.93 -8.15
C MET A 161 5.43 -1.05 -8.61
N PRO A 162 5.46 -0.51 -9.84
CA PRO A 162 6.45 0.50 -10.23
C PRO A 162 6.48 1.70 -9.28
N TYR A 163 5.33 2.18 -8.85
CA TYR A 163 5.21 3.29 -7.91
C TYR A 163 5.76 2.94 -6.53
N LEU A 164 5.52 1.73 -6.01
CA LEU A 164 6.11 1.25 -4.76
C LEU A 164 7.64 1.22 -4.83
N ALA A 165 8.21 0.72 -5.93
CA ALA A 165 9.66 0.72 -6.15
C ALA A 165 10.21 2.15 -6.19
N ALA A 166 9.56 3.06 -6.92
CA ALA A 166 9.92 4.48 -6.96
C ALA A 166 9.84 5.14 -5.57
N THR A 167 8.80 4.83 -4.79
CA THR A 167 8.61 5.32 -3.41
C THR A 167 9.73 4.85 -2.49
N ALA A 168 10.06 3.55 -2.53
CA ALA A 168 11.15 2.99 -1.72
C ALA A 168 12.53 3.49 -2.14
N TRP A 169 12.71 3.81 -3.42
CA TRP A 169 13.93 4.44 -3.92
C TRP A 169 14.02 5.90 -3.50
N CYS A 170 12.93 6.66 -3.61
CA CYS A 170 12.84 8.04 -3.13
C CYS A 170 13.12 8.13 -1.63
N ALA A 171 12.52 7.25 -0.83
CA ALA A 171 12.82 7.14 0.61
C ALA A 171 14.31 6.88 0.86
N PHE A 172 14.91 5.90 0.16
CA PHE A 172 16.33 5.61 0.28
C PHE A 172 17.21 6.83 -0.06
N LEU A 173 16.95 7.48 -1.20
CA LEU A 173 17.73 8.61 -1.69
C LEU A 173 17.60 9.83 -0.79
N THR A 174 16.40 10.15 -0.33
CA THR A 174 16.17 11.23 0.64
C THR A 174 16.95 10.97 1.92
N LEU A 175 16.86 9.76 2.47
CA LEU A 175 17.62 9.39 3.67
C LEU A 175 19.13 9.47 3.43
N ARG A 176 19.64 9.01 2.28
CA ARG A 176 21.07 9.10 1.95
C ARG A 176 21.54 10.54 1.73
N GLY A 177 20.72 11.37 1.09
CA GLY A 177 20.99 12.79 0.89
C GLY A 177 21.06 13.52 2.23
N LEU A 178 20.11 13.27 3.12
CA LEU A 178 20.13 13.80 4.47
C LEU A 178 21.29 13.26 5.29
N GLN A 179 21.76 12.02 5.10
CA GLN A 179 22.89 11.47 5.87
C GLN A 179 24.25 11.98 5.44
N THR A 180 24.44 12.12 4.13
CA THR A 180 25.76 12.36 3.55
C THR A 180 25.97 13.81 3.14
N GLY A 181 24.90 14.61 3.09
CA GLY A 181 24.92 15.95 2.51
C GLY A 181 25.25 15.97 1.01
N ARG A 182 25.40 14.81 0.37
CA ARG A 182 25.77 14.73 -1.05
C ARG A 182 24.59 15.13 -1.92
N LYS A 183 24.80 16.18 -2.71
CA LYS A 183 23.82 16.78 -3.61
C LYS A 183 23.23 15.79 -4.61
N LEU A 184 24.02 14.80 -5.07
CA LEU A 184 23.57 13.78 -6.02
C LEU A 184 22.40 12.93 -5.51
N TYR A 185 22.37 12.60 -4.21
CA TYR A 185 21.25 11.84 -3.65
C TYR A 185 19.98 12.67 -3.56
N LEU A 186 20.11 13.98 -3.27
CA LEU A 186 18.96 14.90 -3.26
C LEU A 186 18.43 15.14 -4.67
N PHE A 187 19.32 15.24 -5.66
CA PHE A 187 18.95 15.27 -7.08
C PHE A 187 18.17 13.99 -7.46
N GLY A 188 18.72 12.82 -7.13
CA GLY A 188 18.06 11.54 -7.39
C GLY A 188 16.71 11.42 -6.69
N ALA A 189 16.60 11.90 -5.43
CA ALA A 189 15.34 11.90 -4.70
C ALA A 189 14.27 12.76 -5.41
N MET A 190 14.65 13.93 -5.93
CA MET A 190 13.77 14.76 -6.74
C MET A 190 13.34 14.07 -8.04
N MET A 191 14.25 13.35 -8.72
CA MET A 191 13.90 12.58 -9.92
C MET A 191 12.97 11.40 -9.61
N ALA A 192 13.21 10.69 -8.51
CA ALA A 192 12.29 9.64 -8.05
C ALA A 192 10.91 10.22 -7.69
N ALA A 193 10.86 11.40 -7.08
CA ALA A 193 9.62 12.14 -6.84
C ALA A 193 8.91 12.49 -8.16
N THR A 194 9.63 12.97 -9.17
CA THR A 194 9.06 13.24 -10.51
C THR A 194 8.42 11.99 -11.12
N ILE A 195 9.11 10.85 -11.06
CA ILE A 195 8.57 9.57 -11.52
C ILE A 195 7.26 9.25 -10.80
N MET A 196 7.22 9.40 -9.47
CA MET A 196 6.02 9.17 -8.67
C MET A 196 4.85 10.09 -9.08
N PHE A 197 5.11 11.40 -9.25
CA PHE A 197 4.09 12.36 -9.70
C PHE A 197 3.60 12.07 -11.13
N CYS A 198 4.46 11.50 -11.98
CA CYS A 198 4.07 11.08 -13.33
C CYS A 198 3.36 9.71 -13.38
N MET A 199 3.29 8.99 -12.26
CA MET A 199 2.56 7.73 -12.12
C MET A 199 1.21 7.93 -11.45
N MET A 200 1.19 8.52 -10.24
CA MET A 200 -0.01 8.60 -9.41
C MET A 200 -0.02 9.83 -8.51
N GLU A 201 -1.18 10.46 -8.40
CA GLU A 201 -1.53 11.53 -7.45
C GLU A 201 -1.38 11.08 -5.99
N SER A 202 -1.51 9.76 -5.74
CA SER A 202 -1.24 9.11 -4.45
C SER A 202 0.18 9.37 -3.89
N SER A 203 1.10 9.90 -4.71
CA SER A 203 2.41 10.46 -4.28
C SER A 203 2.32 11.42 -3.09
N ILE A 204 1.22 12.16 -2.95
CA ILE A 204 1.00 13.06 -1.82
C ILE A 204 0.98 12.34 -0.48
N PHE A 205 0.45 11.12 -0.39
CA PHE A 205 0.42 10.38 0.88
C PHE A 205 1.84 10.10 1.38
N PHE A 206 2.78 9.80 0.47
CA PHE A 206 4.17 9.57 0.83
C PHE A 206 4.89 10.86 1.28
N PHE A 207 4.67 11.99 0.60
CA PHE A 207 5.29 13.26 1.02
C PHE A 207 4.68 13.80 2.32
N SER A 208 3.37 13.66 2.49
CA SER A 208 2.68 13.96 3.75
C SER A 208 3.23 13.11 4.89
N MET A 209 3.50 11.82 4.65
CA MET A 209 4.18 10.93 5.59
C MET A 209 5.58 11.44 5.95
N CYS A 210 6.40 11.82 4.96
CA CYS A 210 7.75 12.35 5.21
C CYS A 210 7.71 13.64 6.05
N ILE A 211 6.78 14.55 5.78
CA ILE A 211 6.58 15.80 6.54
C ILE A 211 6.10 15.49 7.96
N GLY A 212 5.12 14.60 8.11
CA GLY A 212 4.61 14.16 9.41
C GLY A 212 5.72 13.53 10.28
N PHE A 213 6.54 12.65 9.69
CA PHE A 213 7.69 12.05 10.35
C PHE A 213 8.71 13.12 10.78
N LEU A 214 9.04 14.07 9.90
CA LEU A 214 9.93 15.18 10.25
C LEU A 214 9.37 16.01 11.41
N GLY A 215 8.07 16.29 11.40
CA GLY A 215 7.37 17.00 12.48
C GLY A 215 7.54 16.28 13.82
N VAL A 216 7.19 14.99 13.88
CA VAL A 216 7.32 14.18 15.10
C VAL A 216 8.76 14.15 15.60
N VAL A 217 9.74 14.01 14.70
CA VAL A 217 11.16 13.99 15.06
C VAL A 217 11.63 15.35 15.59
N VAL A 218 11.22 16.46 14.98
CA VAL A 218 11.57 17.82 15.43
C VAL A 218 10.99 18.11 16.81
N ILE A 219 9.73 17.71 17.04
CA ILE A 219 9.08 17.83 18.33
C ILE A 219 9.79 16.96 19.38
N GLY A 220 10.11 15.71 19.02
CA GLY A 220 10.85 14.79 19.88
C GLY A 220 12.23 15.33 20.27
N ASP A 221 12.98 15.89 19.33
CA ASP A 221 14.28 16.53 19.57
C ASP A 221 14.16 17.76 20.48
N TRP A 222 13.14 18.59 20.26
CA TRP A 222 12.85 19.77 21.08
C TRP A 222 12.53 19.40 22.53
N LEU A 223 11.57 18.50 22.73
CA LEU A 223 11.18 18.01 24.05
C LEU A 223 12.35 17.37 24.77
N ALA A 224 13.06 16.47 24.09
CA ALA A 224 14.24 15.85 24.66
C ALA A 224 15.22 16.95 25.11
N GLY A 225 15.44 17.98 24.30
CA GLY A 225 16.32 19.11 24.64
C GLY A 225 15.99 19.81 25.95
N MET A 226 14.71 20.07 26.23
CA MET A 226 14.24 20.77 27.44
C MET A 226 14.62 20.07 28.74
N PHE A 227 14.66 18.73 28.73
CA PHE A 227 14.88 17.92 29.94
C PHE A 227 16.32 17.39 30.09
N SER A 228 17.25 17.81 29.23
CA SER A 228 18.69 17.47 29.36
C SER A 228 19.44 18.50 30.18
N ARG A 229 20.17 18.06 31.21
CA ARG A 229 21.12 18.90 31.98
C ARG A 229 22.61 18.71 31.61
N GLY A 230 22.93 17.97 30.54
CA GLY A 230 24.31 17.73 30.12
C GLY A 230 24.54 17.96 28.61
N PRO A 231 25.80 18.10 28.17
CA PRO A 231 26.15 18.17 26.75
C PRO A 231 25.73 16.87 26.08
N ARG A 232 24.56 16.85 25.45
CA ARG A 232 24.16 15.72 24.61
C ARG A 232 24.98 15.71 23.33
N LEU A 233 25.42 14.50 22.99
CA LEU A 233 25.92 14.01 21.70
C LEU A 233 26.55 15.06 20.79
N GLY A 234 27.85 14.91 20.55
CA GLY A 234 28.48 15.50 19.37
C GLY A 234 27.60 15.18 18.18
N PHE A 235 27.07 16.21 17.52
CA PHE A 235 26.62 16.11 16.15
C PHE A 235 27.89 16.30 15.32
N PRO A 236 28.55 15.25 14.80
CA PRO A 236 29.73 15.43 13.99
C PRO A 236 29.23 15.79 12.60
N GLY A 237 29.72 16.93 12.11
CA GLY A 237 29.60 17.35 10.72
C GLY A 237 30.34 16.44 9.73
N ASP A 238 30.80 15.26 10.13
CA ASP A 238 31.35 14.24 9.25
C ASP A 238 30.57 12.94 9.40
N ALA A 239 29.55 12.85 8.54
CA ALA A 239 28.80 11.67 8.12
C ALA A 239 28.67 10.52 9.13
N ILE A 240 27.49 10.40 9.75
CA ILE A 240 26.73 9.17 10.01
C ILE A 240 25.57 9.53 10.96
N ILE A 241 24.32 9.44 10.49
CA ILE A 241 23.09 9.53 11.32
C ILE A 241 22.94 8.32 12.29
N PHE A 242 23.95 7.46 12.41
CA PHE A 242 23.83 6.15 13.05
C PHE A 242 25.08 5.71 13.80
N VAL A 243 25.29 6.15 15.04
CA VAL A 243 25.60 5.31 16.23
C VAL A 243 25.59 6.23 17.46
N PRO A 244 24.99 5.82 18.59
CA PRO A 244 25.58 6.09 19.90
C PRO A 244 26.18 4.80 20.47
N ARG A 245 27.50 4.71 20.52
CA ARG A 245 28.25 4.12 21.64
C ARG A 245 28.72 5.37 22.39
N GLU A 246 28.06 5.84 23.44
CA GLU A 246 28.02 5.26 24.77
C GLU A 246 26.84 5.85 25.58
N ARG A 247 26.31 5.07 26.52
CA ARG A 247 25.31 5.49 27.51
C ARG A 247 25.97 6.42 28.54
N GLY A 248 25.63 7.71 28.53
CA GLY A 248 25.82 8.57 29.71
C GLY A 248 24.69 8.35 30.72
N GLU A 249 25.00 8.40 32.01
CA GLU A 249 24.12 8.08 33.16
C GLU A 249 22.84 8.91 33.28
N GLY A 250 22.59 9.90 32.40
CA GLY A 250 21.36 10.71 32.38
C GLY A 250 20.37 10.39 31.26
N GLY A 251 20.62 9.39 30.40
CA GLY A 251 19.84 9.16 29.16
C GLY A 251 18.37 8.72 29.35
N GLU A 252 17.96 8.31 30.55
CA GLU A 252 16.65 7.68 30.79
C GLU A 252 15.52 8.69 31.04
N ASP A 253 15.76 9.73 31.85
CA ASP A 253 14.80 10.83 32.11
C ASP A 253 14.42 11.56 30.82
N ILE A 254 15.39 11.62 29.92
CA ILE A 254 15.37 12.23 28.60
C ILE A 254 14.39 11.50 27.67
N THR A 255 14.48 10.17 27.64
CA THR A 255 13.59 9.34 26.82
C THR A 255 12.16 9.35 27.35
N LEU A 256 12.00 9.44 28.68
CA LEU A 256 10.68 9.53 29.30
C LEU A 256 10.02 10.89 29.04
N ALA A 257 10.77 11.98 29.16
CA ALA A 257 10.22 13.32 28.97
C ALA A 257 9.93 13.65 27.49
N ALA A 258 10.72 13.11 26.55
CA ALA A 258 10.40 13.16 25.12
C ALA A 258 9.14 12.34 24.79
N ALA A 259 8.98 11.17 25.40
CA ALA A 259 7.78 10.34 25.23
C ALA A 259 6.53 11.01 25.81
N VAL A 260 6.60 11.56 27.03
CA VAL A 260 5.48 12.23 27.70
C VAL A 260 5.11 13.55 27.00
N GLY A 261 6.10 14.36 26.64
CA GLY A 261 5.86 15.64 25.96
C GLY A 261 5.33 15.48 24.52
N SER A 262 5.55 14.32 23.89
CA SER A 262 5.04 14.06 22.53
C SER A 262 3.52 13.90 22.52
N ILE A 263 2.90 13.51 23.64
CA ILE A 263 1.48 13.19 23.74
C ILE A 263 0.59 14.43 23.46
N PRO A 264 0.79 15.60 24.11
CA PRO A 264 0.01 16.81 23.80
C PRO A 264 0.17 17.30 22.37
N VAL A 265 1.38 17.18 21.80
CA VAL A 265 1.66 17.64 20.43
C VAL A 265 1.05 16.69 19.39
N SER A 266 1.03 15.39 19.70
CA SER A 266 0.32 14.37 18.91
C SER A 266 -1.18 14.66 18.86
N LEU A 267 -1.76 15.00 20.00
CA LEU A 267 -3.16 15.37 20.12
C LEU A 267 -3.45 16.68 19.38
N GLY A 268 -2.58 17.68 19.50
CA GLY A 268 -2.69 18.95 18.76
C GLY A 268 -2.57 18.77 17.25
N LEU A 269 -1.61 17.97 16.76
CA LEU A 269 -1.43 17.69 15.35
C LEU A 269 -2.56 16.83 14.78
N ALA A 270 -3.04 15.83 15.53
CA ALA A 270 -4.20 15.04 15.13
C ALA A 270 -5.47 15.91 15.06
N THR A 271 -5.64 16.85 15.98
CA THR A 271 -6.74 17.82 15.98
C THR A 271 -6.61 18.80 14.79
N PHE A 272 -5.40 19.27 14.49
CA PHE A 272 -5.12 20.13 13.34
C PHE A 272 -5.32 19.40 12.00
N ILE A 273 -4.87 18.14 11.88
CA ILE A 273 -5.10 17.32 10.69
C ILE A 273 -6.58 17.02 10.54
N ALA A 274 -7.27 16.62 11.61
CA ALA A 274 -8.73 16.45 11.59
C ALA A 274 -9.47 17.74 11.21
N TRP A 275 -8.92 18.90 11.58
CA TRP A 275 -9.46 20.21 11.21
C TRP A 275 -9.15 20.61 9.75
N VAL A 276 -7.91 20.40 9.26
CA VAL A 276 -7.53 20.63 7.85
C VAL A 276 -8.33 19.71 6.95
N TYR A 277 -8.47 18.44 7.34
CA TYR A 277 -9.29 17.47 6.65
C TYR A 277 -10.77 17.88 6.71
N GLY A 278 -11.24 18.31 7.89
CA GLY A 278 -12.56 18.88 8.07
C GLY A 278 -12.83 20.08 7.16
N ARG A 279 -11.85 20.98 6.94
CA ARG A 279 -11.98 22.21 6.11
C ARG A 279 -11.79 21.98 4.62
N VAL A 280 -10.86 21.13 4.22
CA VAL A 280 -10.65 20.75 2.79
C VAL A 280 -11.87 20.01 2.26
N PHE A 281 -12.61 19.31 3.13
CA PHE A 281 -13.85 18.62 2.80
C PHE A 281 -15.12 19.32 3.35
N SER A 282 -15.03 20.49 4.02
CA SER A 282 -16.21 21.17 4.61
C SER A 282 -17.10 21.89 3.60
N ASP A 283 -16.67 22.08 2.36
CA ASP A 283 -17.59 22.52 1.30
C ASP A 283 -18.66 21.44 1.00
N SER A 284 -18.51 20.23 1.57
CA SER A 284 -19.39 19.06 1.38
C SER A 284 -20.23 18.69 2.61
N VAL A 285 -20.06 19.36 3.76
CA VAL A 285 -20.88 19.12 4.96
C VAL A 285 -21.85 20.28 5.11
N PRO A 286 -23.17 20.07 4.92
CA PRO A 286 -24.15 21.02 5.42
C PRO A 286 -24.05 20.94 6.95
N LEU A 287 -23.25 21.83 7.55
CA LEU A 287 -23.53 22.26 8.91
C LEU A 287 -25.02 22.65 8.90
N PRO A 288 -25.82 22.23 9.91
CA PRO A 288 -27.21 22.64 9.98
C PRO A 288 -27.23 24.11 9.69
N GLN A 289 -27.94 24.51 8.63
CA GLN A 289 -28.24 25.90 8.44
C GLN A 289 -28.88 26.32 9.76
N LEU A 290 -28.13 27.05 10.58
CA LEU A 290 -28.73 28.16 11.29
C LEU A 290 -29.26 29.04 10.16
N GLN A 291 -30.46 28.71 9.70
CA GLN A 291 -31.30 29.60 8.93
C GLN A 291 -31.43 30.82 9.82
N LEU A 292 -30.61 31.82 9.51
CA LEU A 292 -30.71 33.13 10.12
C LEU A 292 -31.24 34.03 9.03
N ASP A 293 -32.54 34.26 9.13
CA ASP A 293 -33.34 35.22 8.40
C ASP A 293 -32.64 36.59 8.31
N GLY A 294 -31.82 36.78 7.28
CA GLY A 294 -31.39 38.09 6.78
C GLY A 294 -30.63 39.01 7.75
N LYS A 295 -30.18 38.54 8.92
CA LYS A 295 -29.39 39.34 9.88
C LYS A 295 -28.01 38.73 10.05
N VAL A 296 -27.00 39.50 9.65
CA VAL A 296 -25.57 39.21 9.84
C VAL A 296 -25.30 38.83 11.31
N SER A 297 -24.88 37.59 11.54
CA SER A 297 -24.52 37.09 12.87
C SER A 297 -23.34 37.90 13.44
N LYS A 298 -23.50 38.34 14.69
CA LYS A 298 -22.46 38.99 15.52
C LYS A 298 -21.34 38.02 15.97
N ASP A 299 -21.35 36.76 15.53
CA ASP A 299 -20.39 35.72 15.95
C ASP A 299 -19.31 35.42 14.91
N GLY A 300 -19.44 35.94 13.69
CA GLY A 300 -18.39 35.90 12.65
C GLY A 300 -17.02 36.42 13.13
N PRO A 301 -16.94 37.52 13.93
CA PRO A 301 -15.69 38.01 14.49
C PRO A 301 -15.11 37.07 15.56
N VAL A 302 -15.94 36.46 16.41
CA VAL A 302 -15.48 35.54 17.46
C VAL A 302 -14.91 34.26 16.84
N PHE A 303 -15.59 33.73 15.82
CA PHE A 303 -15.11 32.57 15.07
C PHE A 303 -13.83 32.89 14.29
N ALA A 304 -13.73 34.07 13.68
CA ALA A 304 -12.50 34.55 13.03
C ALA A 304 -11.36 34.80 14.02
N VAL A 305 -11.63 35.34 15.22
CA VAL A 305 -10.63 35.59 16.26
C VAL A 305 -10.13 34.28 16.87
N VAL A 306 -10.99 33.27 17.04
CA VAL A 306 -10.58 31.91 17.46
C VAL A 306 -9.79 31.20 16.34
N TYR A 307 -10.19 31.36 15.07
CA TYR A 307 -9.52 30.81 13.88
C TYR A 307 -8.14 31.43 13.65
N PHE A 308 -8.07 32.76 13.60
CA PHE A 308 -6.81 33.49 13.50
C PHE A 308 -6.00 33.27 14.77
N GLY A 309 -6.61 33.26 15.95
CA GLY A 309 -5.95 32.94 17.21
C GLY A 309 -5.29 31.56 17.19
N ALA A 310 -5.99 30.50 16.77
CA ALA A 310 -5.44 29.15 16.67
C ALA A 310 -4.37 29.01 15.57
N LEU A 311 -4.55 29.69 14.42
CA LEU A 311 -3.57 29.71 13.34
C LEU A 311 -2.31 30.50 13.73
N TRP A 312 -2.47 31.63 14.41
CA TRP A 312 -1.38 32.43 14.98
C TRP A 312 -0.73 31.74 16.16
N ILE A 313 -1.45 30.99 17.00
CA ILE A 313 -0.88 30.13 18.05
C ILE A 313 -0.12 28.97 17.42
N GLY A 314 -0.63 28.35 16.35
CA GLY A 314 0.05 27.31 15.60
C GLY A 314 1.31 27.83 14.90
N LEU A 315 1.22 28.97 14.22
CA LEU A 315 2.37 29.69 13.64
C LEU A 315 3.32 30.18 14.73
N TYR A 316 2.84 30.61 15.88
CA TYR A 316 3.65 31.05 17.01
C TYR A 316 4.36 29.88 17.66
N ILE A 317 3.71 28.74 17.85
CA ILE A 317 4.32 27.49 18.30
C ILE A 317 5.33 27.00 17.26
N LEU A 318 5.01 27.07 15.97
CA LEU A 318 5.95 26.75 14.89
C LEU A 318 7.14 27.70 14.89
N CYS A 319 6.92 29.00 15.04
CA CYS A 319 7.95 30.04 15.17
C CYS A 319 8.76 29.88 16.46
N LEU A 320 8.16 29.43 17.56
CA LEU A 320 8.84 29.11 18.82
C LEU A 320 9.65 27.82 18.68
N ILE A 321 9.15 26.80 17.98
CA ILE A 321 9.89 25.57 17.66
C ILE A 321 11.06 25.87 16.72
N VAL A 322 10.85 26.75 15.72
CA VAL A 322 11.89 27.24 14.80
C VAL A 322 12.91 28.08 15.57
N ALA A 323 12.47 29.04 16.40
CA ALA A 323 13.33 29.91 17.19
C ALA A 323 14.11 29.16 18.28
N ALA A 324 13.47 28.21 18.97
CA ALA A 324 14.10 27.36 19.99
C ALA A 324 15.07 26.34 19.37
N ASN A 325 14.85 25.90 18.12
CA ASN A 325 15.84 25.12 17.38
C ASN A 325 16.98 25.98 16.81
N TYR A 326 16.75 27.27 16.60
CA TYR A 326 17.76 28.21 16.10
C TYR A 326 18.68 28.75 17.21
N ARG A 327 18.18 28.90 18.44
CA ARG A 327 18.94 29.34 19.62
C ARG A 327 18.81 28.33 20.77
N ARG A 328 19.72 27.34 20.84
CA ARG A 328 19.95 26.59 22.10
C ARG A 328 21.07 27.26 22.90
N PRO A 329 20.94 27.40 24.24
CA PRO A 329 21.89 28.10 25.10
C PRO A 329 23.24 27.37 25.31
N LEU A 330 23.51 26.25 24.61
CA LEU A 330 24.70 25.40 24.84
C LEU A 330 25.38 24.89 23.54
N GLY A 331 25.26 25.62 22.42
CA GLY A 331 26.22 25.49 21.30
C GLY A 331 26.07 24.31 20.32
N ARG A 332 24.95 23.57 20.30
CA ARG A 332 24.65 22.56 19.25
C ARG A 332 23.27 22.77 18.61
N ARG A 333 23.21 22.65 17.27
CA ARG A 333 22.05 22.94 16.42
C ARG A 333 21.13 21.70 16.27
N GLY A 334 19.80 21.87 16.34
CA GLY A 334 18.81 20.78 16.33
C GLY A 334 18.49 20.17 14.95
N VAL A 335 17.61 19.16 14.91
CA VAL A 335 17.28 18.41 13.67
C VAL A 335 16.73 19.32 12.57
N LEU A 336 15.86 20.27 12.91
CA LEU A 336 15.28 21.20 11.94
C LEU A 336 16.34 22.10 11.31
N HIS A 337 17.28 22.60 12.11
CA HIS A 337 18.41 23.39 11.61
C HIS A 337 19.24 22.57 10.61
N TYR A 338 19.54 21.32 10.95
CA TYR A 338 20.30 20.44 10.07
C TYR A 338 19.59 20.22 8.74
N PHE A 339 18.30 19.88 8.78
CA PHE A 339 17.47 19.71 7.58
C PHE A 339 17.52 20.97 6.69
N VAL A 340 17.23 22.14 7.26
CA VAL A 340 17.27 23.42 6.53
C VAL A 340 18.66 23.69 5.95
N ARG A 341 19.73 23.41 6.69
CA ARG A 341 21.11 23.56 6.20
C ARG A 341 21.41 22.65 5.02
N VAL A 342 20.99 21.39 5.06
CA VAL A 342 21.19 20.43 3.96
C VAL A 342 20.46 20.92 2.71
N ILE A 343 19.19 21.32 2.85
CA ILE A 343 18.38 21.86 1.75
C ILE A 343 19.00 23.15 1.19
N TYR A 344 19.39 24.09 2.05
CA TYR A 344 20.01 25.35 1.63
C TYR A 344 21.33 25.13 0.89
N ASN A 345 22.17 24.20 1.37
CA ASN A 345 23.44 23.85 0.72
C ASN A 345 23.24 23.17 -0.64
N ALA A 346 22.11 22.48 -0.81
CA ALA A 346 21.74 21.79 -2.05
C ALA A 346 20.80 22.60 -2.95
N ARG A 347 20.45 23.84 -2.59
CA ARG A 347 19.39 24.64 -3.26
C ARG A 347 19.52 24.69 -4.78
N TRP A 348 20.72 24.89 -5.32
CA TRP A 348 20.95 24.94 -6.77
C TRP A 348 20.74 23.59 -7.45
N THR A 349 21.11 22.49 -6.77
CA THR A 349 20.85 21.15 -7.26
C THR A 349 19.37 20.82 -7.20
N ILE A 350 18.67 21.25 -6.14
CA ILE A 350 17.23 21.07 -6.00
C ILE A 350 16.48 21.88 -7.08
N LEU A 351 16.90 23.13 -7.33
CA LEU A 351 16.33 23.97 -8.39
C LEU A 351 16.58 23.36 -9.77
N ALA A 352 17.80 22.90 -10.07
CA ALA A 352 18.09 22.22 -11.33
C ALA A 352 17.26 20.94 -11.51
N ALA A 353 17.11 20.15 -10.44
CA ALA A 353 16.26 18.97 -10.44
C ALA A 353 14.78 19.35 -10.66
N LEU A 354 14.29 20.42 -10.04
CA LEU A 354 12.91 20.90 -10.20
C LEU A 354 12.64 21.39 -11.62
N SER A 355 13.59 22.09 -12.25
CA SER A 355 13.48 22.49 -13.65
C SER A 355 13.38 21.28 -14.58
N LEU A 356 14.26 20.28 -14.41
CA LEU A 356 14.19 19.04 -15.19
C LEU A 356 12.91 18.25 -14.90
N ALA A 357 12.48 18.19 -13.64
CA ALA A 357 11.23 17.56 -13.23
C ALA A 357 10.02 18.18 -13.93
N THR A 358 10.00 19.51 -14.01
CA THR A 358 8.92 20.26 -14.66
C THR A 358 8.91 20.00 -16.17
N LEU A 359 10.10 19.93 -16.80
CA LEU A 359 10.23 19.58 -18.21
C LEU A 359 9.72 18.17 -18.50
N VAL A 360 10.16 17.17 -17.72
CA VAL A 360 9.72 15.77 -17.88
C VAL A 360 8.21 15.65 -17.64
N PHE A 361 7.69 16.27 -16.59
CA PHE A 361 6.26 16.27 -16.29
C PHE A 361 5.45 16.89 -17.44
N ALA A 362 5.83 18.10 -17.89
CA ALA A 362 5.17 18.76 -19.00
C ALA A 362 5.20 17.90 -20.26
N THR A 363 6.37 17.33 -20.61
CA THR A 363 6.54 16.48 -21.78
C THR A 363 5.60 15.28 -21.73
N LEU A 364 5.53 14.55 -20.62
CA LEU A 364 4.71 13.34 -20.55
C LEU A 364 3.20 13.65 -20.55
N PHE A 365 2.77 14.69 -19.84
CA PHE A 365 1.35 15.04 -19.70
C PHE A 365 0.76 15.78 -20.92
N THR A 366 1.60 16.41 -21.74
CA THR A 366 1.19 17.02 -23.02
C THR A 366 1.36 16.08 -24.21
N THR A 367 1.65 14.80 -23.95
CA THR A 367 1.99 13.79 -24.96
C THR A 367 3.07 14.32 -25.90
N TRP A 368 4.22 14.70 -25.34
CA TRP A 368 5.37 15.26 -26.06
C TRP A 368 5.04 16.58 -26.78
N TYR A 369 4.31 17.47 -26.10
CA TYR A 369 3.88 18.78 -26.61
C TYR A 369 2.96 18.74 -27.85
N THR A 370 2.39 17.57 -28.18
CA THR A 370 1.38 17.49 -29.24
C THR A 370 0.02 18.03 -28.78
N VAL A 371 -0.24 18.02 -27.47
CA VAL A 371 -1.47 18.56 -26.86
C VAL A 371 -1.10 19.63 -25.84
N THR A 372 -1.26 20.90 -26.22
CA THR A 372 -0.93 22.06 -25.35
C THR A 372 -2.18 22.76 -24.80
N GLU A 373 -3.36 22.43 -25.29
CA GLU A 373 -4.65 22.95 -24.84
C GLU A 373 -5.65 21.81 -24.69
N GLY A 374 -6.53 21.93 -23.69
CA GLY A 374 -7.55 20.93 -23.45
C GLY A 374 -8.58 21.40 -22.43
N PRO A 375 -9.71 20.69 -22.29
CA PRO A 375 -10.71 21.01 -21.29
C PRO A 375 -10.14 20.84 -19.88
N ASP A 376 -10.43 21.79 -18.98
CA ASP A 376 -10.30 21.60 -17.55
C ASP A 376 -11.42 20.71 -17.00
N PHE A 377 -11.41 20.43 -15.70
CA PHE A 377 -12.43 19.60 -15.05
C PHE A 377 -13.88 20.13 -15.27
N LEU A 378 -14.05 21.42 -15.53
CA LEU A 378 -15.36 22.05 -15.82
C LEU A 378 -15.67 22.11 -17.32
N GLY A 379 -14.88 21.45 -18.16
CA GLY A 379 -15.02 21.45 -19.62
C GLY A 379 -14.54 22.72 -20.30
N LYS A 380 -13.93 23.68 -19.59
CA LYS A 380 -13.43 24.93 -20.19
C LYS A 380 -12.06 24.69 -20.80
N VAL A 381 -11.86 25.08 -22.05
CA VAL A 381 -10.55 24.95 -22.71
C VAL A 381 -9.53 25.84 -22.01
N ARG A 382 -8.41 25.25 -21.57
CA ARG A 382 -7.29 25.92 -20.90
C ARG A 382 -5.98 25.53 -21.56
N VAL A 383 -4.99 26.42 -21.46
CA VAL A 383 -3.59 26.09 -21.75
C VAL A 383 -3.07 25.13 -20.69
N LEU A 384 -2.53 24.00 -21.13
CA LEU A 384 -2.05 22.90 -20.29
C LEU A 384 -0.66 23.19 -19.72
N THR A 385 -0.59 24.19 -18.82
CA THR A 385 0.61 24.41 -18.00
C THR A 385 0.80 23.25 -17.01
N PRO A 386 2.03 23.00 -16.51
CA PRO A 386 2.27 21.96 -15.51
C PRO A 386 1.35 22.07 -14.28
N LEU A 387 1.09 23.29 -13.83
CA LEU A 387 0.19 23.55 -12.70
C LEU A 387 -1.26 23.21 -13.06
N GLN A 388 -1.72 23.57 -14.26
CA GLN A 388 -3.07 23.26 -14.72
C GLN A 388 -3.27 21.75 -14.92
N LEU A 389 -2.29 21.04 -15.47
CA LEU A 389 -2.31 19.58 -15.65
C LEU A 389 -2.42 18.86 -14.30
N TYR A 390 -1.63 19.30 -13.32
CA TYR A 390 -1.72 18.76 -11.97
C TYR A 390 -3.07 19.08 -11.33
N LYS A 391 -3.57 20.31 -11.48
CA LYS A 391 -4.89 20.72 -10.98
C LYS A 391 -6.02 19.88 -11.59
N ASN A 392 -6.02 19.63 -12.90
CA ASN A 392 -7.02 18.78 -13.56
C ASN A 392 -7.02 17.36 -12.99
N THR A 393 -5.83 16.82 -12.74
CA THR A 393 -5.67 15.49 -12.13
C THR A 393 -6.21 15.47 -10.71
N TRP A 394 -5.83 16.47 -9.91
CA TRP A 394 -6.27 16.63 -8.54
C TRP A 394 -7.79 16.79 -8.44
N ASP A 395 -8.38 17.71 -9.21
CA ASP A 395 -9.81 17.99 -9.23
C ASP A 395 -10.63 16.75 -9.60
N TYR A 396 -10.14 15.95 -10.57
CA TYR A 396 -10.77 14.67 -10.92
C TYR A 396 -10.74 13.69 -9.74
N TRP A 397 -9.56 13.42 -9.19
CA TRP A 397 -9.41 12.38 -8.15
C TRP A 397 -10.04 12.79 -6.82
N ILE A 398 -9.97 14.07 -6.42
CA ILE A 398 -10.66 14.53 -5.20
C ILE A 398 -12.17 14.38 -5.33
N ASP A 399 -12.73 14.55 -6.53
CA ASP A 399 -14.15 14.31 -6.79
C ASP A 399 -14.46 12.81 -6.75
N GLN A 400 -13.59 11.96 -7.30
CA GLN A 400 -13.74 10.50 -7.17
C GLN A 400 -13.74 10.02 -5.73
N HIS A 401 -12.98 10.66 -4.83
CA HIS A 401 -12.98 10.32 -3.40
C HIS A 401 -14.31 10.64 -2.70
N LYS A 402 -15.20 11.44 -3.30
CA LYS A 402 -16.56 11.67 -2.77
C LYS A 402 -17.51 10.51 -3.05
N LEU A 403 -17.18 9.68 -4.05
CA LEU A 403 -17.97 8.51 -4.42
C LEU A 403 -17.46 7.30 -3.63
N HIS A 404 -18.31 6.73 -2.77
CA HIS A 404 -18.00 5.48 -2.07
C HIS A 404 -18.12 4.28 -3.02
N ARG A 405 -17.19 4.17 -3.99
CA ARG A 405 -17.19 3.11 -5.00
C ARG A 405 -17.11 1.73 -4.36
N ILE A 406 -16.36 1.61 -3.25
CA ILE A 406 -16.13 0.34 -2.54
C ILE A 406 -16.17 0.61 -1.05
N LYS A 407 -17.27 0.20 -0.43
CA LYS A 407 -17.46 0.31 1.01
C LYS A 407 -16.72 -0.84 1.70
N GLY A 408 -15.80 -0.49 2.59
CA GLY A 408 -15.15 -1.45 3.49
C GLY A 408 -14.88 -0.78 4.83
N PRO A 409 -14.59 -1.57 5.88
CA PRO A 409 -14.45 -1.03 7.22
C PRO A 409 -13.09 -0.36 7.37
N PHE A 410 -12.93 0.44 8.43
CA PHE A 410 -11.63 1.02 8.78
C PHE A 410 -10.50 -0.01 8.86
N HIS A 411 -10.77 -1.26 9.28
CA HIS A 411 -9.76 -2.31 9.41
C HIS A 411 -9.54 -3.17 8.14
N TYR A 412 -10.04 -2.75 6.97
CA TYR A 412 -10.06 -3.54 5.71
C TYR A 412 -8.74 -4.25 5.38
N TYR A 413 -7.60 -3.57 5.53
CA TYR A 413 -6.28 -4.08 5.14
C TYR A 413 -5.66 -5.05 6.17
N LEU A 414 -6.11 -5.04 7.42
CA LEU A 414 -5.53 -5.91 8.46
C LEU A 414 -5.75 -7.40 8.16
N PRO A 415 -6.96 -7.87 7.79
CA PRO A 415 -7.17 -9.23 7.33
C PRO A 415 -6.34 -9.60 6.09
N LEU A 416 -6.15 -8.68 5.14
CA LEU A 416 -5.34 -8.93 3.94
C LEU A 416 -3.88 -9.15 4.31
N LEU A 417 -3.31 -8.30 5.18
CA LEU A 417 -1.94 -8.48 5.68
C LEU A 417 -1.80 -9.77 6.51
N PHE A 418 -2.81 -10.12 7.31
CA PHE A 418 -2.79 -11.37 8.06
C PHE A 418 -2.81 -12.60 7.14
N MET A 419 -3.59 -12.55 6.06
CA MET A 419 -3.74 -13.67 5.13
C MET A 419 -2.54 -13.82 4.19
N TYR A 420 -2.09 -12.71 3.61
CA TYR A 420 -1.08 -12.70 2.56
C TYR A 420 0.31 -12.33 3.05
N GLU A 421 0.48 -11.63 4.17
CA GLU A 421 1.79 -11.13 4.65
C GLU A 421 2.15 -11.61 6.06
N LEU A 422 1.61 -12.76 6.48
CA LEU A 422 1.72 -13.26 7.86
C LEU A 422 3.17 -13.31 8.41
N PRO A 423 4.18 -13.84 7.70
CA PRO A 423 5.54 -13.90 8.23
C PRO A 423 6.11 -12.51 8.51
N ALA A 424 5.93 -11.55 7.58
CA ALA A 424 6.38 -10.18 7.75
C ALA A 424 5.65 -9.51 8.92
N LEU A 425 4.33 -9.68 9.00
CA LEU A 425 3.50 -9.14 10.07
C LEU A 425 3.93 -9.65 11.45
N VAL A 426 4.14 -10.96 11.62
CA VAL A 426 4.57 -11.56 12.90
C VAL A 426 5.95 -11.06 13.32
N ILE A 427 6.89 -10.93 12.37
CA ILE A 427 8.23 -10.38 12.64
C ILE A 427 8.11 -8.94 13.14
N VAL A 428 7.31 -8.10 12.47
CA VAL A 428 7.15 -6.69 12.83
C VAL A 428 6.42 -6.52 14.17
N LEU A 429 5.35 -7.28 14.44
CA LEU A 429 4.65 -7.25 15.72
C LEU A 429 5.56 -7.64 16.89
N ARG A 430 6.37 -8.70 16.72
CA ARG A 430 7.41 -9.08 17.69
C ARG A 430 8.45 -7.97 17.85
N GLY A 431 8.72 -7.23 16.79
CA GLY A 431 9.67 -6.13 16.77
C GLY A 431 9.22 -4.94 17.54
N TRP A 432 8.01 -4.47 17.28
CA TRP A 432 7.37 -3.45 18.09
C TRP A 432 7.25 -3.86 19.55
N TRP A 433 6.89 -5.12 19.84
CA TRP A 433 6.85 -5.61 21.23
C TRP A 433 8.20 -5.47 21.95
N LYS A 434 9.31 -5.84 21.29
CA LYS A 434 10.65 -5.76 21.89
C LYS A 434 11.19 -4.34 21.95
N SER A 435 10.97 -3.55 20.90
CA SER A 435 11.57 -2.23 20.75
C SER A 435 10.76 -1.13 21.43
N VAL A 436 9.44 -1.20 21.40
CA VAL A 436 8.57 -0.16 21.96
C VAL A 436 8.16 -0.49 23.40
N LEU A 437 7.83 -1.76 23.68
CA LEU A 437 7.30 -2.21 24.98
C LEU A 437 8.34 -2.95 25.85
N GLY A 438 9.61 -2.88 25.45
CA GLY A 438 10.74 -3.52 26.12
C GLY A 438 11.79 -2.53 26.64
N GLY A 439 12.76 -3.04 27.41
CA GLY A 439 13.84 -2.25 28.03
C GLY A 439 13.69 -2.11 29.55
N PRO A 440 14.54 -1.29 30.20
CA PRO A 440 14.54 -1.10 31.65
C PRO A 440 13.19 -0.58 32.17
N ASN A 441 12.65 0.45 31.50
CA ASN A 441 11.37 1.09 31.84
C ASN A 441 10.16 0.46 31.15
N ARG A 442 10.21 -0.86 30.89
CA ARG A 442 9.15 -1.59 30.17
C ARG A 442 7.76 -1.42 30.80
N TRP A 443 7.66 -1.35 32.13
CA TRP A 443 6.36 -1.21 32.81
C TRP A 443 5.77 0.18 32.62
N VAL A 444 6.59 1.23 32.66
CA VAL A 444 6.17 2.60 32.36
C VAL A 444 5.72 2.72 30.90
N GLN A 445 6.49 2.18 29.95
CA GLN A 445 6.13 2.20 28.53
C GLN A 445 4.84 1.43 28.26
N ARG A 446 4.68 0.25 28.84
CA ARG A 446 3.42 -0.52 28.75
C ARG A 446 2.26 0.25 29.36
N GLY A 447 2.47 0.91 30.50
CA GLY A 447 1.48 1.79 31.13
C GLY A 447 1.08 2.94 30.22
N LEU A 448 2.04 3.64 29.60
CA LEU A 448 1.77 4.76 28.68
C LEU A 448 1.06 4.32 27.39
N PHE A 449 1.32 3.10 26.90
CA PHE A 449 0.58 2.53 25.77
C PHE A 449 -0.83 2.07 26.18
N ALA A 450 -0.98 1.44 27.34
CA ALA A 450 -2.25 0.90 27.82
C ALA A 450 -3.21 1.98 28.32
N LEU A 451 -2.70 3.05 28.94
CA LEU A 451 -3.53 4.07 29.60
C LEU A 451 -4.53 4.75 28.65
N PRO A 452 -4.17 5.22 27.44
CA PRO A 452 -5.15 5.80 26.53
C PRO A 452 -6.24 4.83 26.09
N HIS A 453 -5.91 3.54 25.94
CA HIS A 453 -6.89 2.51 25.62
C HIS A 453 -7.82 2.21 26.80
N LEU A 454 -7.29 2.20 28.03
CA LEU A 454 -8.08 2.05 29.25
C LEU A 454 -9.02 3.24 29.46
N LEU A 455 -8.52 4.47 29.28
CA LEU A 455 -9.32 5.69 29.34
C LEU A 455 -10.41 5.71 28.28
N LEU A 456 -10.10 5.28 27.05
CA LEU A 456 -11.10 5.13 25.99
C LEU A 456 -12.16 4.08 26.36
N ALA A 457 -11.76 2.93 26.92
CA ALA A 457 -12.70 1.89 27.34
C ALA A 457 -13.63 2.39 28.46
N VAL A 458 -13.08 3.03 29.50
CA VAL A 458 -13.85 3.60 30.61
C VAL A 458 -14.75 4.72 30.12
N GLY A 459 -14.24 5.64 29.29
CA GLY A 459 -14.99 6.75 28.71
C GLY A 459 -16.12 6.27 27.79
N TYR A 460 -15.88 5.23 26.99
CA TYR A 460 -16.90 4.64 26.13
C TYR A 460 -18.02 3.97 26.95
N VAL A 461 -17.66 3.13 27.93
CA VAL A 461 -18.64 2.42 28.78
C VAL A 461 -19.43 3.40 29.65
N GLY A 462 -18.72 4.31 30.34
CA GLY A 462 -19.34 5.32 31.21
C GLY A 462 -20.17 6.34 30.43
N GLY A 463 -19.64 6.84 29.32
CA GLY A 463 -20.34 7.78 28.45
C GLY A 463 -21.61 7.19 27.83
N GLN A 464 -21.57 5.93 27.35
CA GLN A 464 -22.76 5.23 26.85
C GLN A 464 -23.79 4.98 27.96
N ALA A 465 -23.35 4.62 29.17
CA ALA A 465 -24.26 4.38 30.30
C ALA A 465 -25.02 5.66 30.70
N ILE A 466 -24.31 6.79 30.77
CA ILE A 466 -24.89 8.10 31.09
C ILE A 466 -25.77 8.60 29.95
N ALA A 467 -25.27 8.57 28.70
CA ALA A 467 -26.02 9.06 27.54
C ALA A 467 -27.33 8.29 27.32
N ARG A 468 -27.34 6.97 27.53
CA ARG A 468 -28.56 6.14 27.44
C ARG A 468 -29.53 6.41 28.58
N ARG A 469 -29.04 6.57 29.81
CA ARG A 469 -29.86 6.74 31.01
C ARG A 469 -30.49 8.12 31.07
N ASP A 470 -29.71 9.16 30.80
CA ASP A 470 -30.09 10.54 31.12
C ASP A 470 -30.58 11.31 29.88
N PHE A 471 -30.20 10.88 28.67
CA PHE A 471 -30.52 11.61 27.43
C PHE A 471 -31.09 10.74 26.29
N GLY A 472 -31.19 9.41 26.47
CA GLY A 472 -31.60 8.49 25.41
C GLY A 472 -30.68 8.47 24.17
N MET A 473 -29.50 9.09 24.25
CA MET A 473 -28.58 9.26 23.11
C MET A 473 -27.60 8.07 23.02
N GLN A 474 -27.31 7.65 21.78
CA GLN A 474 -26.22 6.71 21.47
C GLN A 474 -25.28 7.33 20.44
N LEU A 475 -24.02 6.89 20.44
CA LEU A 475 -23.08 7.23 19.37
C LEU A 475 -23.66 6.74 18.04
N ASP A 476 -23.87 7.70 17.13
CA ASP A 476 -24.37 7.43 15.79
C ASP A 476 -23.25 6.82 14.94
N TRP A 477 -23.26 5.49 14.84
CA TRP A 477 -22.29 4.75 14.04
C TRP A 477 -22.50 4.93 12.54
N ASP A 478 -23.70 5.30 12.08
CA ASP A 478 -23.95 5.59 10.68
C ASP A 478 -23.30 6.93 10.31
N TRP A 479 -23.38 7.93 11.20
CA TRP A 479 -22.64 9.17 11.05
C TRP A 479 -21.12 8.94 11.06
N MET A 480 -20.62 8.13 12.01
CA MET A 480 -19.19 7.77 12.10
C MET A 480 -18.70 7.03 10.86
N ASP A 481 -19.50 6.12 10.31
CA ASP A 481 -19.17 5.39 9.09
C ASP A 481 -19.18 6.32 7.87
N LYS A 482 -20.17 7.21 7.77
CA LYS A 482 -20.29 8.16 6.66
C LYS A 482 -19.15 9.18 6.61
N HIS A 483 -18.70 9.69 7.75
CA HIS A 483 -17.73 10.81 7.80
C HIS A 483 -16.31 10.38 8.18
N LEU A 484 -16.17 9.31 8.97
CA LEU A 484 -14.87 8.83 9.46
C LEU A 484 -14.53 7.42 8.97
N HIS A 485 -15.42 6.78 8.19
CA HIS A 485 -15.28 5.39 7.74
C HIS A 485 -15.13 4.40 8.91
N MET A 486 -15.71 4.75 10.06
CA MET A 486 -15.67 3.96 11.28
C MET A 486 -17.04 3.38 11.60
N SER A 487 -17.27 2.15 11.16
CA SER A 487 -18.53 1.44 11.43
C SER A 487 -18.66 0.79 12.81
N HIS A 488 -17.62 0.83 13.65
CA HIS A 488 -17.60 0.09 14.92
C HIS A 488 -16.69 0.71 15.99
N TRP A 489 -17.05 0.54 17.27
CA TRP A 489 -16.31 1.11 18.41
C TRP A 489 -14.85 0.64 18.52
N SER A 490 -14.54 -0.57 18.07
CA SER A 490 -13.17 -1.08 18.04
C SER A 490 -12.27 -0.25 17.11
N HIS A 491 -12.83 0.47 16.14
CA HIS A 491 -12.06 1.39 15.29
C HIS A 491 -11.48 2.56 16.07
N LEU A 492 -12.12 2.99 17.16
CA LEU A 492 -11.55 4.01 18.05
C LEU A 492 -10.27 3.52 18.73
N PHE A 493 -10.23 2.24 19.13
CA PHE A 493 -9.03 1.62 19.70
C PHE A 493 -7.92 1.51 18.64
N LEU A 494 -8.29 1.15 17.42
CA LEU A 494 -7.34 1.08 16.30
C LEU A 494 -6.79 2.48 15.93
N LEU A 495 -7.63 3.52 15.97
CA LEU A 495 -7.20 4.90 15.78
C LEU A 495 -6.21 5.33 16.87
N VAL A 496 -6.51 5.08 18.14
CA VAL A 496 -5.61 5.39 19.26
C VAL A 496 -4.28 4.66 19.09
N PHE A 497 -4.31 3.38 18.70
CA PHE A 497 -3.10 2.62 18.39
C PHE A 497 -2.28 3.27 17.28
N PHE A 498 -2.90 3.67 16.17
CA PHE A 498 -2.20 4.34 15.06
C PHE A 498 -1.56 5.65 15.51
N VAL A 499 -2.29 6.50 16.24
CA VAL A 499 -1.75 7.77 16.77
C VAL A 499 -0.55 7.50 17.68
N GLN A 500 -0.67 6.56 18.63
CA GLN A 500 0.44 6.22 19.53
C GLN A 500 1.66 5.67 18.78
N MET A 501 1.47 4.88 17.73
CA MET A 501 2.58 4.36 16.93
C MET A 501 3.25 5.45 16.09
N LEU A 502 2.46 6.33 15.47
CA LEU A 502 2.99 7.43 14.66
C LEU A 502 3.72 8.47 15.50
N THR A 503 3.37 8.65 16.76
CA THR A 503 3.95 9.69 17.58
C THR A 503 4.81 9.16 18.71
N HIS A 504 4.21 8.53 19.73
CA HIS A 504 4.93 8.02 20.90
C HIS A 504 6.01 7.00 20.50
N ALA A 505 5.64 5.95 19.77
CA ALA A 505 6.61 4.92 19.38
C ALA A 505 7.74 5.51 18.54
N THR A 506 7.38 6.35 17.56
CA THR A 506 8.35 7.00 16.67
C THR A 506 9.31 7.92 17.43
N ALA A 507 8.81 8.77 18.34
CA ALA A 507 9.63 9.64 19.18
C ALA A 507 10.53 8.83 20.15
N LEU A 508 10.02 7.74 20.71
CA LEU A 508 10.78 6.82 21.56
C LEU A 508 11.92 6.14 20.77
N LEU A 509 11.63 5.61 19.59
CA LEU A 509 12.63 4.96 18.74
C LEU A 509 13.69 5.96 18.26
N PHE A 510 13.27 7.18 17.91
CA PHE A 510 14.16 8.26 17.52
C PHE A 510 15.09 8.70 18.66
N SER A 511 14.54 8.93 19.86
CA SER A 511 15.32 9.33 21.05
C SER A 511 16.32 8.25 21.50
N ARG A 512 16.07 6.98 21.17
CA ARG A 512 17.00 5.86 21.36
C ARG A 512 18.07 5.73 20.25
N GLY A 513 18.15 6.67 19.32
CA GLY A 513 19.10 6.65 18.21
C GLY A 513 18.78 5.60 17.12
N SER A 514 17.57 5.01 17.13
CA SER A 514 17.14 4.00 16.16
C SER A 514 16.32 4.63 15.03
N PHE A 515 16.92 5.58 14.29
CA PHE A 515 16.21 6.39 13.29
C PHE A 515 15.58 5.57 12.15
N VAL A 516 16.28 4.57 11.60
CA VAL A 516 15.74 3.73 10.50
C VAL A 516 14.53 2.95 10.98
N GLU A 517 14.57 2.45 12.21
CA GLU A 517 13.44 1.75 12.81
C GLU A 517 12.25 2.69 13.01
N ALA A 518 12.51 3.92 13.47
CA ALA A 518 11.48 4.95 13.61
C ALA A 518 10.85 5.30 12.26
N PHE A 519 11.67 5.51 11.22
CA PHE A 519 11.21 5.85 9.87
C PHE A 519 10.40 4.71 9.23
N LEU A 520 10.91 3.49 9.25
CA LEU A 520 10.22 2.33 8.68
C LEU A 520 8.94 1.99 9.46
N THR A 521 8.93 2.17 10.78
CA THR A 521 7.72 2.04 11.61
C THR A 521 6.70 3.11 11.25
N PHE A 522 7.11 4.38 11.20
CA PHE A 522 6.23 5.48 10.83
C PHE A 522 5.65 5.28 9.44
N TRP A 523 6.48 4.90 8.46
CA TRP A 523 6.02 4.64 7.10
C TRP A 523 5.02 3.47 7.06
N THR A 524 5.33 2.33 7.67
CA THR A 524 4.44 1.17 7.66
C THR A 524 3.09 1.49 8.32
N VAL A 525 3.11 2.17 9.46
CA VAL A 525 1.90 2.54 10.22
C VAL A 525 1.10 3.62 9.50
N GLN A 526 1.77 4.63 8.93
CA GLN A 526 1.11 5.73 8.22
C GLN A 526 0.48 5.22 6.92
N ALA A 527 1.15 4.32 6.18
CA ALA A 527 0.56 3.70 5.00
C ALA A 527 -0.70 2.91 5.38
N LEU A 528 -0.60 2.05 6.41
CA LEU A 528 -1.73 1.29 6.89
C LEU A 528 -2.88 2.22 7.31
N PHE A 529 -2.61 3.26 8.09
CA PHE A 529 -3.62 4.23 8.55
C PHE A 529 -4.23 5.01 7.39
N ALA A 530 -3.42 5.58 6.48
CA ALA A 530 -3.89 6.43 5.40
C ALA A 530 -4.86 5.68 4.48
N TYR A 531 -4.50 4.46 4.05
CA TYR A 531 -5.39 3.66 3.20
C TYR A 531 -6.57 3.07 3.99
N SER A 532 -6.37 2.73 5.27
CA SER A 532 -7.45 2.35 6.19
C SER A 532 -8.43 3.49 6.48
N TYR A 533 -8.04 4.73 6.28
CA TYR A 533 -8.91 5.89 6.42
C TYR A 533 -9.52 6.33 5.08
N ALA A 534 -8.80 6.23 3.96
CA ALA A 534 -9.29 6.60 2.64
C ALA A 534 -10.61 5.89 2.30
N GLY A 535 -11.61 6.62 1.79
CA GLY A 535 -12.96 6.08 1.56
C GLY A 535 -13.00 4.93 0.55
N GLU A 536 -12.07 4.89 -0.40
CA GLU A 536 -11.95 3.82 -1.40
C GLU A 536 -11.18 2.61 -0.83
N LYS A 537 -11.88 1.49 -0.60
CA LYS A 537 -11.31 0.25 -0.03
C LYS A 537 -11.00 -0.78 -1.10
N VAL A 538 -9.86 -0.61 -1.75
CA VAL A 538 -9.41 -1.47 -2.85
C VAL A 538 -8.21 -2.33 -2.46
N PRO A 539 -8.16 -3.63 -2.82
CA PRO A 539 -7.14 -4.52 -2.28
C PRO A 539 -5.71 -4.21 -2.76
N TRP A 540 -5.52 -3.54 -3.90
CA TRP A 540 -4.20 -3.18 -4.42
C TRP A 540 -3.43 -2.20 -3.53
N LEU A 541 -4.11 -1.35 -2.78
CA LEU A 541 -3.44 -0.41 -1.85
C LEU A 541 -2.71 -1.13 -0.71
N THR A 542 -2.98 -2.42 -0.49
CA THR A 542 -2.24 -3.28 0.46
C THR A 542 -0.74 -3.24 0.20
N ILE A 543 -0.30 -3.15 -1.06
CA ILE A 543 1.14 -3.21 -1.39
C ILE A 543 1.93 -2.04 -0.81
N HIS A 544 1.30 -0.88 -0.66
CA HIS A 544 1.95 0.31 -0.11
C HIS A 544 2.18 0.17 1.40
N THR A 545 1.50 -0.78 2.04
CA THR A 545 1.77 -1.23 3.41
C THR A 545 2.74 -2.42 3.42
N ALA A 546 2.54 -3.42 2.54
CA ALA A 546 3.35 -4.63 2.50
C ALA A 546 4.83 -4.36 2.15
N GLY A 547 5.12 -3.41 1.26
CA GLY A 547 6.47 -3.02 0.88
C GLY A 547 7.34 -2.54 2.05
N PRO A 548 6.98 -1.44 2.75
CA PRO A 548 7.72 -1.00 3.93
C PRO A 548 7.68 -2.02 5.08
N LEU A 549 6.58 -2.80 5.22
CA LEU A 549 6.50 -3.91 6.18
C LEU A 549 7.60 -4.96 5.93
N CYS A 550 7.86 -5.34 4.68
CA CYS A 550 8.93 -6.27 4.32
C CYS A 550 10.33 -5.71 4.65
N LEU A 551 10.57 -4.43 4.41
CA LEU A 551 11.83 -3.76 4.77
C LEU A 551 12.01 -3.69 6.29
N LEU A 552 10.95 -3.37 7.04
CA LEU A 552 10.95 -3.33 8.50
C LEU A 552 11.14 -4.73 9.10
N ALA A 553 10.51 -5.75 8.54
CA ALA A 553 10.72 -7.14 8.92
C ALA A 553 12.19 -7.55 8.68
N GLY A 554 12.76 -7.17 7.53
CA GLY A 554 14.19 -7.37 7.24
C GLY A 554 15.09 -6.71 8.28
N PHE A 555 14.82 -5.46 8.64
CA PHE A 555 15.53 -4.74 9.70
C PHE A 555 15.49 -5.51 11.04
N TYR A 556 14.32 -6.02 11.43
CA TYR A 556 14.18 -6.79 12.67
C TYR A 556 14.87 -8.15 12.64
N VAL A 557 14.80 -8.87 11.51
CA VAL A 557 15.54 -10.13 11.35
C VAL A 557 17.03 -9.88 11.50
N HIS A 558 17.59 -8.84 10.87
CA HIS A 558 19.00 -8.52 11.03
C HIS A 558 19.40 -8.28 12.49
N ARG A 559 18.54 -7.60 13.26
CA ARG A 559 18.79 -7.28 14.66
C ARG A 559 18.75 -8.48 15.60
N TRP A 560 18.08 -9.59 15.22
CA TRP A 560 17.91 -10.76 16.10
C TRP A 560 18.60 -12.03 15.59
N TRP A 561 18.96 -12.07 14.31
CA TRP A 561 19.51 -13.26 13.67
C TRP A 561 21.01 -13.41 13.95
N HIS A 562 21.27 -13.99 15.12
CA HIS A 562 22.60 -14.26 15.69
C HIS A 562 22.76 -15.77 15.99
N PRO A 563 22.81 -16.63 14.95
CA PRO A 563 22.85 -18.09 15.11
C PRO A 563 24.10 -18.60 15.84
N GLU A 564 25.18 -17.81 15.86
CA GLU A 564 26.41 -18.07 16.61
C GLU A 564 26.14 -18.37 18.10
N ASN A 565 25.09 -17.78 18.67
CA ASN A 565 24.74 -17.93 20.08
C ASN A 565 23.69 -19.01 20.36
N TRP A 566 23.29 -19.79 19.35
CA TRP A 566 22.19 -20.77 19.47
C TRP A 566 22.72 -22.19 19.61
N GLY A 567 22.31 -22.89 20.66
CA GLY A 567 22.49 -24.34 20.76
C GLY A 567 21.73 -25.11 19.68
N LEU A 568 22.13 -26.36 19.41
CA LEU A 568 21.59 -27.19 18.32
C LEU A 568 20.06 -27.30 18.35
N GLY A 569 19.46 -27.59 19.50
CA GLY A 569 18.01 -27.71 19.64
C GLY A 569 17.26 -26.44 19.23
N ARG A 570 17.76 -25.26 19.62
CA ARG A 570 17.19 -23.97 19.22
C ARG A 570 17.33 -23.71 17.72
N ARG A 571 18.45 -24.11 17.11
CA ARG A 571 18.66 -23.99 15.65
C ARG A 571 17.67 -24.86 14.88
N ILE A 572 17.48 -26.11 15.31
CA ILE A 572 16.50 -27.02 14.70
C ILE A 572 15.09 -26.44 14.82
N TRP A 573 14.69 -25.99 16.01
CA TRP A 573 13.36 -25.42 16.23
C TRP A 573 13.09 -24.19 15.37
N ILE A 574 14.04 -23.25 15.32
CA ILE A 574 13.92 -22.06 14.46
C ILE A 574 13.89 -22.46 12.98
N GLY A 575 14.71 -23.43 12.57
CA GLY A 575 14.72 -23.97 11.21
C GLY A 575 13.37 -24.55 10.80
N VAL A 576 12.74 -25.34 11.67
CA VAL A 576 11.38 -25.88 11.43
C VAL A 576 10.36 -24.75 11.31
N VAL A 577 10.34 -23.80 12.25
CA VAL A 577 9.40 -22.67 12.22
C VAL A 577 9.54 -21.84 10.95
N VAL A 578 10.78 -21.49 10.57
CA VAL A 578 11.05 -20.71 9.36
C VAL A 578 10.67 -21.49 8.12
N SER A 579 11.02 -22.78 8.03
CA SER A 579 10.68 -23.62 6.87
C SER A 579 9.17 -23.75 6.70
N THR A 580 8.42 -24.00 7.77
CA THR A 580 6.95 -24.06 7.73
C THR A 580 6.35 -22.73 7.32
N ALA A 581 6.86 -21.60 7.84
CA ALA A 581 6.39 -20.27 7.44
C ALA A 581 6.66 -19.96 5.96
N LEU A 582 7.83 -20.35 5.43
CA LEU A 582 8.18 -20.17 4.03
C LEU A 582 7.36 -21.08 3.11
N LEU A 583 7.10 -22.33 3.50
CA LEU A 583 6.23 -23.25 2.76
C LEU A 583 4.78 -22.73 2.71
N TRP A 584 4.26 -22.24 3.84
CA TRP A 584 2.95 -21.59 3.89
C TRP A 584 2.87 -20.39 2.95
N GLN A 585 3.89 -19.53 3.00
CA GLN A 585 3.95 -18.33 2.17
C GLN A 585 4.06 -18.67 0.67
N PHE A 586 4.90 -19.63 0.31
CA PHE A 586 5.04 -20.12 -1.06
C PHE A 586 3.74 -20.74 -1.58
N ARG A 587 3.07 -21.58 -0.76
CA ARG A 587 1.74 -22.11 -1.09
C ARG A 587 0.75 -20.99 -1.39
N ASN A 588 0.60 -20.02 -0.50
CA ASN A 588 -0.36 -18.93 -0.70
C ASN A 588 -0.03 -18.10 -1.95
N ASN A 589 1.24 -17.90 -2.25
CA ASN A 589 1.67 -17.21 -3.46
C ASN A 589 1.27 -18.00 -4.72
N VAL A 590 1.56 -19.30 -4.78
CA VAL A 590 1.20 -20.17 -5.92
C VAL A 590 -0.32 -20.26 -6.08
N PHE A 591 -1.06 -20.44 -5.00
CA PHE A 591 -2.53 -20.51 -5.04
C PHE A 591 -3.13 -19.24 -5.62
N LEU A 592 -2.76 -18.07 -5.10
CA LEU A 592 -3.25 -16.80 -5.59
C LEU A 592 -2.82 -16.49 -7.03
N ASN A 593 -1.54 -16.71 -7.36
CA ASN A 593 -0.96 -16.16 -8.59
C ASN A 593 -1.04 -17.11 -9.80
N LEU A 594 -1.10 -18.42 -9.55
CA LEU A 594 -1.03 -19.45 -10.60
C LEU A 594 -2.29 -20.30 -10.68
N ILE A 595 -2.91 -20.65 -9.56
CA ILE A 595 -4.07 -21.56 -9.53
C ILE A 595 -5.40 -20.78 -9.59
N HIS A 596 -5.51 -19.69 -8.82
CA HIS A 596 -6.73 -18.90 -8.66
C HIS A 596 -6.57 -17.41 -9.03
N PRO A 597 -5.89 -17.01 -10.13
CA PRO A 597 -5.56 -15.61 -10.36
C PRO A 597 -6.74 -14.72 -10.77
N TRP A 598 -7.90 -15.30 -11.06
CA TRP A 598 -9.17 -14.63 -11.38
C TRP A 598 -10.34 -15.08 -10.47
N ASN A 599 -10.10 -15.93 -9.47
CA ASN A 599 -11.18 -16.43 -8.60
C ASN A 599 -11.50 -15.37 -7.52
N PRO A 600 -12.75 -14.87 -7.43
CA PRO A 600 -13.14 -13.87 -6.43
C PRO A 600 -13.01 -14.36 -4.98
N ALA A 601 -12.92 -15.67 -4.74
CA ALA A 601 -12.65 -16.22 -3.42
C ALA A 601 -11.31 -15.75 -2.84
N GLU A 602 -10.35 -15.38 -3.68
CA GLU A 602 -9.14 -14.70 -3.23
C GLU A 602 -9.40 -13.20 -3.11
N ARG A 603 -9.43 -12.64 -1.90
CA ARG A 603 -9.77 -11.21 -1.67
C ARG A 603 -8.85 -10.17 -2.34
N LEU A 604 -7.72 -10.58 -2.91
CA LEU A 604 -6.90 -9.68 -3.75
C LEU A 604 -7.39 -9.61 -5.20
N VAL A 605 -8.20 -10.59 -5.62
CA VAL A 605 -8.96 -10.58 -6.87
C VAL A 605 -10.24 -9.79 -6.61
N TYR A 606 -10.28 -8.56 -7.11
CA TYR A 606 -11.43 -7.68 -6.99
C TYR A 606 -11.79 -7.13 -8.37
N ASN A 607 -13.07 -7.16 -8.71
CA ASN A 607 -13.61 -6.68 -9.98
C ASN A 607 -12.85 -7.21 -11.20
N HIS A 608 -12.43 -8.48 -11.11
CA HIS A 608 -11.55 -9.09 -12.09
C HIS A 608 -12.36 -9.67 -13.24
N THR A 609 -11.79 -9.63 -14.44
CA THR A 609 -12.40 -10.24 -15.62
C THR A 609 -12.28 -11.76 -15.55
N PRO A 610 -13.38 -12.51 -15.63
CA PRO A 610 -13.33 -13.97 -15.64
C PRO A 610 -12.99 -14.51 -17.04
N PRO A 611 -12.67 -15.81 -17.17
CA PRO A 611 -12.37 -16.45 -18.45
C PRO A 611 -13.49 -16.34 -19.51
N ASP A 612 -14.73 -16.06 -19.10
CA ASP A 612 -15.90 -15.85 -19.96
C ASP A 612 -15.67 -14.80 -21.05
N VAL A 613 -14.87 -13.75 -20.77
CA VAL A 613 -14.54 -12.73 -21.77
C VAL A 613 -13.62 -13.29 -22.86
N GLU A 614 -12.60 -14.08 -22.48
CA GLU A 614 -11.73 -14.72 -23.46
C GLU A 614 -12.52 -15.74 -24.30
N PHE A 615 -13.46 -16.44 -23.67
CA PHE A 615 -14.41 -17.29 -24.38
C PHE A 615 -15.24 -16.53 -25.43
N ALA A 616 -15.82 -15.38 -25.07
CA ALA A 616 -16.57 -14.56 -26.02
C ALA A 616 -15.71 -14.06 -27.19
N VAL A 617 -14.44 -13.74 -26.94
CA VAL A 617 -13.47 -13.37 -27.99
C VAL A 617 -13.20 -14.56 -28.91
N GLN A 618 -12.98 -15.75 -28.37
CA GLN A 618 -12.77 -16.97 -29.17
C GLN A 618 -13.97 -17.27 -30.07
N VAL A 619 -15.20 -17.10 -29.56
CA VAL A 619 -16.41 -17.24 -30.38
C VAL A 619 -16.44 -16.22 -31.51
N ALA A 620 -16.11 -14.96 -31.24
CA ALA A 620 -16.07 -13.92 -32.27
C ALA A 620 -15.00 -14.20 -33.35
N GLU A 621 -13.81 -14.71 -32.95
CA GLU A 621 -12.76 -15.12 -33.87
C GLU A 621 -13.17 -16.31 -34.73
N GLU A 622 -13.88 -17.28 -34.15
CA GLU A 622 -14.41 -18.44 -34.88
C GLU A 622 -15.47 -18.02 -35.90
N VAL A 623 -16.41 -17.14 -35.51
CA VAL A 623 -17.38 -16.55 -36.44
C VAL A 623 -16.65 -15.87 -37.59
N ALA A 624 -15.66 -15.02 -37.29
CA ALA A 624 -14.88 -14.31 -38.29
C ALA A 624 -14.19 -15.24 -39.29
N HIS A 625 -13.64 -16.36 -38.81
CA HIS A 625 -12.99 -17.38 -39.63
C HIS A 625 -13.98 -18.11 -40.54
N ARG A 626 -15.17 -18.48 -40.01
CA ARG A 626 -16.16 -19.27 -40.78
C ARG A 626 -16.99 -18.46 -41.77
N THR A 627 -17.22 -17.17 -41.50
CA THR A 627 -18.07 -16.31 -42.35
C THR A 627 -17.29 -15.54 -43.41
N ASN A 628 -16.00 -15.86 -43.63
CA ASN A 628 -15.07 -15.13 -44.52
C ASN A 628 -14.90 -13.63 -44.22
N TYR A 629 -15.45 -13.12 -43.11
CA TYR A 629 -15.31 -11.71 -42.73
C TYR A 629 -13.88 -11.40 -42.26
N GLY A 630 -13.16 -12.39 -41.70
CA GLY A 630 -11.88 -12.18 -41.07
C GLY A 630 -11.96 -11.07 -40.01
N LYS A 631 -10.91 -10.24 -39.91
CA LYS A 631 -10.87 -9.11 -38.96
C LYS A 631 -11.89 -8.00 -39.29
N GLN A 632 -12.56 -8.04 -40.44
CA GLN A 632 -13.61 -7.07 -40.81
C GLN A 632 -15.00 -7.43 -40.28
N LEU A 633 -15.12 -8.51 -39.48
CA LEU A 633 -16.39 -8.95 -38.88
C LEU A 633 -17.11 -7.78 -38.17
N PRO A 634 -18.31 -7.37 -38.62
CA PRO A 634 -19.06 -6.34 -37.93
C PRO A 634 -19.66 -6.91 -36.64
N MET A 635 -19.45 -6.21 -35.52
CA MET A 635 -20.02 -6.59 -34.21
C MET A 635 -20.69 -5.39 -33.53
N LEU A 636 -21.65 -5.63 -32.64
CA LEU A 636 -22.19 -4.61 -31.75
C LEU A 636 -21.67 -4.89 -30.34
N VAL A 637 -20.58 -4.25 -29.93
CA VAL A 637 -20.06 -4.34 -28.55
C VAL A 637 -20.42 -3.06 -27.80
N ARG A 638 -21.24 -3.18 -26.73
CA ARG A 638 -21.77 -2.05 -25.95
C ARG A 638 -21.91 -2.35 -24.46
N GLY A 639 -21.83 -1.31 -23.65
CA GLY A 639 -22.04 -1.38 -22.20
C GLY A 639 -20.78 -1.77 -21.43
N GLU A 640 -20.95 -2.47 -20.31
CA GLU A 640 -19.87 -2.82 -19.38
C GLU A 640 -18.81 -3.74 -20.00
N VAL A 641 -19.17 -4.50 -21.04
CA VAL A 641 -18.27 -5.40 -21.77
C VAL A 641 -17.29 -4.67 -22.68
N GLU A 642 -17.53 -3.40 -23.04
CA GLU A 642 -16.60 -2.61 -23.87
C GLU A 642 -15.18 -2.62 -23.29
N TRP A 643 -15.07 -2.54 -21.96
CA TRP A 643 -13.83 -2.77 -21.23
C TRP A 643 -13.91 -4.11 -20.48
N PRO A 644 -13.22 -5.16 -20.96
CA PRO A 644 -11.91 -5.07 -21.65
C PRO A 644 -11.88 -5.34 -23.16
N MET A 645 -13.02 -5.42 -23.85
CA MET A 645 -13.07 -5.78 -25.28
C MET A 645 -12.29 -4.84 -26.21
N TYR A 646 -12.11 -3.56 -25.88
CA TYR A 646 -11.27 -2.65 -26.66
C TYR A 646 -9.85 -3.20 -26.90
N TRP A 647 -9.29 -3.89 -25.91
CA TRP A 647 -7.98 -4.54 -26.06
C TRP A 647 -8.07 -5.83 -26.86
N TYR A 648 -9.00 -6.73 -26.52
CA TYR A 648 -9.09 -8.05 -27.16
C TYR A 648 -9.48 -7.95 -28.63
N LEU A 649 -10.40 -7.04 -28.96
CA LEU A 649 -10.91 -6.81 -30.31
C LEU A 649 -10.20 -5.65 -31.02
N ARG A 650 -9.03 -5.20 -30.54
CA ARG A 650 -8.27 -4.07 -31.13
C ARG A 650 -7.90 -4.26 -32.62
N GLU A 651 -7.87 -5.50 -33.08
CA GLU A 651 -7.61 -5.86 -34.48
C GLU A 651 -8.89 -5.88 -35.34
N PHE A 652 -10.07 -5.78 -34.73
CA PHE A 652 -11.37 -5.79 -35.39
C PHE A 652 -11.93 -4.37 -35.50
N PRO A 653 -11.65 -3.63 -36.59
CA PRO A 653 -12.08 -2.24 -36.74
C PRO A 653 -13.60 -2.03 -36.69
N ASN A 654 -14.38 -3.06 -37.03
CA ASN A 654 -15.84 -3.00 -37.10
C ASN A 654 -16.53 -3.57 -35.84
N ALA A 655 -15.79 -3.82 -34.75
CA ALA A 655 -16.36 -4.37 -33.52
C ALA A 655 -17.21 -3.36 -32.72
N PHE A 656 -16.92 -2.06 -32.85
CA PHE A 656 -17.56 -1.00 -32.09
C PHE A 656 -18.32 -0.04 -33.04
N PRO A 657 -19.67 -0.06 -33.03
CA PRO A 657 -20.49 0.78 -33.92
C PRO A 657 -20.56 2.26 -33.50
N SER A 658 -21.20 3.07 -34.35
CA SER A 658 -21.64 4.43 -33.98
C SER A 658 -22.69 4.39 -32.84
N ALA A 659 -22.87 5.52 -32.17
CA ALA A 659 -23.75 5.63 -30.98
C ALA A 659 -25.22 5.30 -31.29
N ASP A 660 -25.64 5.40 -32.56
CA ASP A 660 -27.04 5.30 -32.98
C ASP A 660 -27.51 3.86 -33.21
N GLU A 661 -26.59 2.90 -33.35
CA GLU A 661 -26.94 1.49 -33.56
C GLU A 661 -27.22 0.79 -32.23
N THR A 662 -28.41 0.18 -32.11
CA THR A 662 -28.91 -0.41 -30.86
C THR A 662 -29.22 -1.91 -31.00
N PRO A 663 -29.35 -2.64 -29.88
CA PRO A 663 -29.70 -4.07 -29.89
C PRO A 663 -31.03 -4.38 -30.63
N GLU A 664 -31.97 -3.44 -30.63
CA GLU A 664 -33.28 -3.58 -31.29
C GLU A 664 -33.19 -3.53 -32.81
N THR A 665 -32.19 -2.84 -33.35
CA THR A 665 -32.09 -2.53 -34.79
C THR A 665 -30.93 -3.23 -35.49
N THR A 666 -29.96 -3.74 -34.73
CA THR A 666 -28.75 -4.33 -35.29
C THR A 666 -29.01 -5.61 -36.08
N LYS A 667 -28.25 -5.78 -37.17
CA LYS A 667 -28.22 -6.99 -38.02
C LYS A 667 -26.83 -7.65 -38.02
N ARG A 668 -25.94 -7.20 -37.15
CA ARG A 668 -24.54 -7.63 -37.11
C ARG A 668 -24.45 -9.10 -36.68
N PRO A 669 -23.54 -9.91 -37.25
CA PRO A 669 -23.34 -11.32 -36.89
C PRO A 669 -23.19 -11.61 -35.40
N VAL A 670 -22.48 -10.75 -34.68
CA VAL A 670 -22.17 -10.90 -33.25
C VAL A 670 -22.57 -9.64 -32.50
N VAL A 671 -23.26 -9.81 -31.39
CA VAL A 671 -23.69 -8.72 -30.50
C VAL A 671 -23.26 -9.06 -29.07
N MET A 672 -22.60 -8.12 -28.40
CA MET A 672 -22.17 -8.22 -27.01
C MET A 672 -22.68 -7.00 -26.24
N VAL A 673 -23.68 -7.19 -25.38
CA VAL A 673 -24.39 -6.12 -24.67
C VAL A 673 -24.59 -6.50 -23.20
N ASN A 674 -24.85 -5.54 -22.32
CA ASN A 674 -25.23 -5.86 -20.93
C ASN A 674 -26.40 -6.86 -20.90
N TRP A 675 -26.38 -7.76 -19.92
CA TRP A 675 -27.37 -8.84 -19.84
C TRP A 675 -28.82 -8.33 -19.84
N GLU A 676 -29.08 -7.18 -19.22
CA GLU A 676 -30.41 -6.57 -19.16
C GLU A 676 -30.96 -6.16 -20.53
N MET A 677 -30.09 -5.97 -21.53
CA MET A 677 -30.45 -5.61 -22.90
C MET A 677 -30.66 -6.84 -23.80
N ALA A 678 -30.45 -8.07 -23.29
CA ALA A 678 -30.54 -9.28 -24.09
C ALA A 678 -31.99 -9.67 -24.46
N SER A 679 -32.97 -9.21 -23.68
CA SER A 679 -34.38 -9.56 -23.83
C SER A 679 -35.11 -8.78 -24.92
N VAL A 680 -34.42 -7.94 -25.71
CA VAL A 680 -35.07 -7.20 -26.80
C VAL A 680 -35.59 -8.15 -27.89
N PRO A 681 -36.75 -7.88 -28.50
CA PRO A 681 -37.39 -8.81 -29.44
C PRO A 681 -36.46 -9.28 -30.58
N ASN A 682 -35.69 -8.35 -31.16
CA ASN A 682 -34.73 -8.66 -32.23
C ASN A 682 -33.70 -9.72 -31.82
N LEU A 683 -33.10 -9.59 -30.63
CA LEU A 683 -32.09 -10.54 -30.16
C LEU A 683 -32.71 -11.91 -29.83
N VAL A 684 -33.86 -11.92 -29.15
CA VAL A 684 -34.55 -13.16 -28.77
C VAL A 684 -34.98 -13.97 -30.00
N GLU A 685 -35.51 -13.30 -31.02
CA GLU A 685 -36.02 -13.96 -32.24
C GLU A 685 -34.89 -14.42 -33.17
N ASN A 686 -33.88 -13.56 -33.40
CA ASN A 686 -32.89 -13.76 -34.48
C ASN A 686 -31.52 -14.29 -34.01
N TYR A 687 -31.22 -14.26 -32.72
CA TYR A 687 -29.92 -14.62 -32.17
C TYR A 687 -30.04 -15.74 -31.14
N THR A 688 -28.94 -16.46 -30.95
CA THR A 688 -28.72 -17.36 -29.83
C THR A 688 -27.93 -16.62 -28.78
N ILE A 689 -28.44 -16.64 -27.56
CA ILE A 689 -28.01 -15.78 -26.46
C ILE A 689 -27.29 -16.63 -25.42
N HIS A 690 -26.06 -16.25 -25.08
CA HIS A 690 -25.28 -16.85 -24.01
C HIS A 690 -25.03 -15.81 -22.91
N ARG A 691 -25.41 -16.15 -21.68
CA ARG A 691 -25.17 -15.32 -20.49
C ARG A 691 -23.76 -15.57 -19.98
N LEU A 692 -22.96 -14.51 -19.89
CA LEU A 692 -21.56 -14.55 -19.49
C LEU A 692 -21.27 -13.47 -18.46
N LYS A 693 -20.19 -13.64 -17.70
CA LYS A 693 -19.75 -12.64 -16.72
C LYS A 693 -18.62 -11.77 -17.27
N VAL A 694 -18.67 -10.47 -17.02
CA VAL A 694 -17.57 -9.55 -17.37
C VAL A 694 -16.73 -9.21 -16.15
N ARG A 695 -17.30 -9.13 -14.96
CA ARG A 695 -16.57 -8.80 -13.73
C ARG A 695 -17.18 -9.50 -12.52
N GLU A 696 -16.32 -9.90 -11.60
CA GLU A 696 -16.71 -10.60 -10.38
C GLU A 696 -15.92 -10.11 -9.18
N TRP A 697 -16.58 -10.08 -8.03
CA TRP A 697 -15.94 -9.83 -6.74
C TRP A 697 -16.71 -10.52 -5.62
N TRP A 698 -15.98 -10.86 -4.56
CA TRP A 698 -16.58 -11.35 -3.33
C TRP A 698 -16.10 -10.48 -2.17
N GLU A 699 -17.06 -9.89 -1.45
CA GLU A 699 -16.81 -9.22 -0.18
C GLU A 699 -17.50 -10.03 0.93
N PRO A 700 -16.71 -10.69 1.81
CA PRO A 700 -17.30 -11.40 2.94
C PRO A 700 -17.97 -10.43 3.91
N GLN A 701 -19.07 -10.87 4.54
CA GLN A 701 -19.48 -10.30 5.83
C GLN A 701 -18.29 -10.34 6.79
N PHE A 702 -18.12 -9.28 7.60
CA PHE A 702 -17.13 -9.31 8.65
C PHE A 702 -17.41 -10.47 9.60
N LEU A 703 -16.35 -11.22 9.90
CA LEU A 703 -16.39 -12.17 11.01
C LEU A 703 -16.79 -11.41 12.27
N ASP A 704 -17.76 -11.93 13.01
CA ASP A 704 -18.19 -11.29 14.23
C ASP A 704 -17.13 -11.52 15.32
N LEU A 705 -16.18 -10.59 15.39
CA LEU A 705 -15.11 -10.59 16.38
C LEU A 705 -15.66 -10.61 17.82
N ARG A 706 -16.88 -10.09 18.07
CA ARG A 706 -17.49 -10.15 19.41
C ARG A 706 -17.81 -11.60 19.76
N LEU A 707 -18.43 -12.33 18.83
CA LEU A 707 -18.74 -13.75 19.01
C LEU A 707 -17.46 -14.58 19.10
N MET A 708 -16.47 -14.34 18.24
CA MET A 708 -15.20 -15.06 18.29
C MET A 708 -14.45 -14.84 19.62
N LEU A 709 -14.52 -13.63 20.19
CA LEU A 709 -13.94 -13.31 21.50
C LEU A 709 -14.66 -14.04 22.64
N VAL A 710 -15.95 -14.36 22.54
CA VAL A 710 -16.67 -15.17 23.56
C VAL A 710 -15.95 -16.49 23.82
N ASP A 711 -15.36 -17.10 22.79
CA ASP A 711 -14.59 -18.34 22.91
C ASP A 711 -13.21 -18.13 23.59
N ILE A 712 -12.65 -16.92 23.60
CA ILE A 712 -11.46 -16.58 24.40
C ILE A 712 -11.83 -16.44 25.89
N TRP A 713 -13.02 -15.93 26.19
CA TRP A 713 -13.58 -15.86 27.55
C TRP A 713 -14.02 -17.24 28.11
N ARG A 714 -13.89 -18.31 27.31
CA ARG A 714 -14.05 -19.72 27.71
C ARG A 714 -13.19 -20.10 28.91
N GLY A 715 -12.07 -19.42 29.19
CA GLY A 715 -11.28 -19.67 30.39
C GLY A 715 -11.96 -19.25 31.70
N LEU A 716 -12.99 -18.38 31.63
CA LEU A 716 -13.49 -17.62 32.78
C LEU A 716 -14.96 -17.90 33.14
N THR A 717 -15.65 -18.80 32.43
CA THR A 717 -17.06 -19.15 32.68
C THR A 717 -17.23 -20.60 33.15
N PRO A 718 -18.13 -20.93 34.10
CA PRO A 718 -18.36 -22.31 34.55
C PRO A 718 -18.82 -23.25 33.43
N LEU A 719 -18.47 -24.55 33.50
CA LEU A 719 -18.74 -25.54 32.45
C LEU A 719 -20.25 -25.74 32.18
N GLU A 720 -21.08 -25.61 33.22
CA GLU A 720 -22.55 -25.76 33.15
C GLU A 720 -23.21 -24.65 32.33
N SER A 721 -22.74 -23.40 32.49
CA SER A 721 -23.20 -22.25 31.72
C SER A 721 -22.94 -22.39 30.21
N ARG A 722 -21.99 -23.26 29.83
CA ARG A 722 -21.66 -23.54 28.42
C ARG A 722 -22.51 -24.64 27.79
N ARG A 723 -23.16 -25.47 28.62
CA ARG A 723 -23.98 -26.60 28.16
C ARG A 723 -25.45 -26.22 27.96
N ALA A 724 -25.95 -25.21 28.69
CA ALA A 724 -27.33 -24.77 28.59
C ALA A 724 -27.46 -23.24 28.77
N GLY A 725 -28.51 -22.66 28.18
CA GLY A 725 -28.85 -21.24 28.29
C GLY A 725 -28.16 -20.31 27.27
N PRO A 726 -28.24 -18.98 27.44
CA PRO A 726 -27.80 -17.99 26.46
C PRO A 726 -26.31 -18.06 26.08
N ASN A 727 -25.47 -18.52 27.01
CA ASN A 727 -24.04 -18.68 26.77
C ASN A 727 -23.72 -19.89 25.87
N ALA A 728 -24.52 -20.96 25.94
CA ALA A 728 -24.40 -22.10 25.02
C ALA A 728 -24.74 -21.69 23.57
N THR A 729 -25.76 -20.86 23.38
CA THR A 729 -26.13 -20.30 22.06
C THR A 729 -25.03 -19.41 21.50
N ARG A 730 -24.49 -18.49 22.32
CA ARG A 730 -23.36 -17.62 21.94
C ARG A 730 -22.12 -18.44 21.58
N TYR A 731 -21.86 -19.52 22.31
CA TYR A 731 -20.77 -20.45 22.01
C TYR A 731 -20.97 -21.17 20.68
N GLY A 732 -22.17 -21.70 20.41
CA GLY A 732 -22.49 -22.31 19.13
C GLY A 732 -22.25 -21.37 17.95
N ALA A 733 -22.63 -20.10 18.09
CA ALA A 733 -22.38 -19.07 17.09
C ALA A 733 -20.88 -18.77 16.91
N ALA A 734 -20.12 -18.65 18.02
CA ALA A 734 -18.67 -18.46 17.96
C ALA A 734 -17.93 -19.59 17.24
N VAL A 735 -18.31 -20.84 17.49
CA VAL A 735 -17.74 -22.02 16.82
C VAL A 735 -18.05 -22.00 15.31
N GLN A 736 -19.24 -21.56 14.91
CA GLN A 736 -19.59 -21.40 13.49
C GLN A 736 -18.71 -20.33 12.82
N GLU A 737 -18.48 -19.18 13.47
CA GLU A 737 -17.59 -18.14 12.97
C GLU A 737 -16.13 -18.61 12.81
N TRP A 738 -15.61 -19.36 13.79
CA TRP A 738 -14.29 -19.98 13.68
C TRP A 738 -14.21 -21.00 12.55
N LYS A 739 -15.25 -21.83 12.37
CA LYS A 739 -15.31 -22.80 11.27
C LYS A 739 -15.32 -22.10 9.91
N ARG A 740 -16.08 -21.00 9.77
CA ARG A 740 -16.08 -20.17 8.54
C ARG A 740 -14.67 -19.65 8.24
N LEU A 741 -14.03 -18.99 9.21
CA LEU A 741 -12.67 -18.48 9.04
C LEU A 741 -11.68 -19.59 8.67
N LEU A 742 -11.70 -20.73 9.37
CA LEU A 742 -10.75 -21.82 9.13
C LEU A 742 -10.96 -22.47 7.75
N ARG A 743 -12.21 -22.70 7.34
CA ARG A 743 -12.53 -23.22 6.00
C ARG A 743 -12.08 -22.27 4.91
N TYR A 744 -12.26 -20.97 5.11
CA TYR A 744 -11.77 -19.97 4.18
C TYR A 744 -10.24 -19.91 4.10
N LEU A 745 -9.55 -19.92 5.24
CA LEU A 745 -8.09 -19.91 5.29
C LEU A 745 -7.47 -21.17 4.65
N ALA A 746 -8.10 -22.33 4.83
CA ALA A 746 -7.61 -23.61 4.32
C ALA A 746 -8.02 -23.85 2.85
N TYR A 747 -9.31 -23.70 2.54
CA TYR A 747 -9.94 -24.16 1.30
C TYR A 747 -10.48 -23.03 0.41
N ARG A 748 -10.45 -21.77 0.86
CA ARG A 748 -11.08 -20.63 0.16
C ARG A 748 -12.59 -20.77 0.00
N ASP A 749 -13.23 -21.50 0.91
CA ASP A 749 -14.68 -21.58 0.96
C ASP A 749 -15.26 -20.19 1.25
N ILE A 750 -15.95 -19.62 0.26
CA ILE A 750 -16.69 -18.37 0.41
C ILE A 750 -18.01 -18.62 1.14
N TRP A 751 -18.53 -17.56 1.77
CA TRP A 751 -19.87 -17.55 2.34
C TRP A 751 -20.58 -16.26 1.94
N LEU A 752 -21.90 -16.33 1.88
CA LEU A 752 -22.75 -15.22 1.45
C LEU A 752 -23.41 -14.56 2.66
N ASP A 753 -23.55 -13.25 2.58
CA ASP A 753 -24.40 -12.44 3.44
C ASP A 753 -25.88 -12.78 3.18
N PRO A 754 -26.63 -13.38 4.13
CA PRO A 754 -28.04 -13.69 3.91
C PRO A 754 -28.92 -12.44 3.77
N ALA A 755 -28.51 -11.30 4.33
CA ALA A 755 -29.22 -10.03 4.27
C ALA A 755 -28.87 -9.22 3.02
N ASN A 756 -27.71 -9.47 2.40
CA ASN A 756 -27.26 -8.76 1.20
C ASN A 756 -26.43 -9.66 0.27
N VAL A 757 -27.07 -10.70 -0.27
CA VAL A 757 -26.44 -11.69 -1.14
C VAL A 757 -25.76 -11.04 -2.36
N ALA A 758 -26.43 -10.07 -2.98
CA ALA A 758 -25.94 -9.38 -4.17
C ALA A 758 -24.66 -8.55 -3.91
N PHE A 759 -24.53 -7.95 -2.73
CA PHE A 759 -23.31 -7.23 -2.35
C PHE A 759 -22.16 -8.19 -1.99
N SER A 760 -22.48 -9.32 -1.34
CA SER A 760 -21.47 -10.26 -0.88
C SER A 760 -20.80 -11.03 -2.02
N ASN A 761 -21.53 -11.36 -3.08
CA ASN A 761 -20.99 -11.99 -4.30
C ASN A 761 -21.56 -11.28 -5.53
N GLY A 762 -20.97 -10.13 -5.84
CA GLY A 762 -21.43 -9.28 -6.92
C GLY A 762 -20.76 -9.63 -8.24
N CYS A 763 -21.52 -9.49 -9.33
CA CYS A 763 -20.99 -9.61 -10.67
C CYS A 763 -21.71 -8.70 -11.66
N ASN A 764 -20.97 -8.28 -12.68
CA ASN A 764 -21.53 -7.68 -13.88
C ASN A 764 -21.59 -8.73 -14.98
N GLU A 765 -22.68 -8.74 -15.74
CA GLU A 765 -22.98 -9.76 -16.73
C GLU A 765 -23.24 -9.15 -18.10
N PHE A 766 -22.96 -9.91 -19.14
CA PHE A 766 -23.22 -9.53 -20.51
C PHE A 766 -23.77 -10.71 -21.29
N ALA A 767 -24.53 -10.41 -22.34
CA ALA A 767 -25.01 -11.37 -23.30
C ALA A 767 -24.08 -11.41 -24.50
N LEU A 768 -23.62 -12.61 -24.85
CA LEU A 768 -23.01 -12.92 -26.15
C LEU A 768 -24.11 -13.48 -27.05
N CYS A 769 -24.47 -12.73 -28.08
CA CYS A 769 -25.51 -13.06 -29.02
C CYS A 769 -24.91 -13.35 -30.39
N VAL A 770 -25.09 -14.56 -30.91
CA VAL A 770 -24.66 -14.97 -32.26
C VAL A 770 -25.88 -15.19 -33.13
N ARG A 771 -25.88 -14.66 -34.34
CA ARG A 771 -27.04 -14.76 -35.24
C ARG A 771 -27.33 -16.22 -35.59
N LYS A 772 -28.60 -16.64 -35.47
CA LYS A 772 -29.03 -18.06 -35.56
C LYS A 772 -28.72 -18.72 -36.91
N ASP A 773 -28.72 -17.96 -37.99
CA ASP A 773 -28.35 -18.43 -39.34
C ASP A 773 -26.87 -18.79 -39.43
N ILE A 774 -26.00 -18.04 -38.75
CA ILE A 774 -24.56 -18.29 -38.70
C ILE A 774 -24.26 -19.45 -37.77
N GLU A 775 -24.85 -19.45 -36.57
CA GLU A 775 -24.58 -20.47 -35.56
C GLU A 775 -24.93 -21.89 -36.05
N LYS A 776 -26.03 -22.05 -36.79
CA LYS A 776 -26.39 -23.34 -37.41
C LYS A 776 -25.31 -23.85 -38.38
N GLY A 777 -24.57 -22.95 -39.03
CA GLY A 777 -23.42 -23.25 -39.89
C GLY A 777 -22.12 -23.49 -39.12
N LEU A 778 -22.05 -23.15 -37.83
CA LEU A 778 -20.89 -23.41 -36.96
C LEU A 778 -20.82 -24.86 -36.47
N GLY A 779 -21.76 -25.74 -36.85
CA GLY A 779 -21.67 -27.21 -36.80
C GLY A 779 -20.72 -27.82 -35.76
N SER A 780 -21.31 -28.31 -34.66
CA SER A 780 -20.74 -29.00 -33.50
C SER A 780 -20.17 -28.11 -32.37
N TYR A 781 -21.01 -28.00 -31.33
CA TYR A 781 -20.77 -28.05 -29.89
C TYR A 781 -19.35 -28.00 -29.29
N GLU A 782 -18.20 -28.18 -29.94
CA GLU A 782 -16.90 -28.25 -29.23
C GLU A 782 -16.53 -26.93 -28.53
N THR A 783 -16.70 -25.78 -29.19
CA THR A 783 -16.43 -24.47 -28.57
C THR A 783 -17.48 -24.14 -27.51
N LEU A 784 -18.77 -24.33 -27.81
CA LEU A 784 -19.88 -24.04 -26.88
C LEU A 784 -19.99 -25.04 -25.71
N SER A 785 -19.53 -26.29 -25.86
CA SER A 785 -19.44 -27.30 -24.78
C SER A 785 -18.21 -27.11 -23.90
N ALA A 786 -17.23 -26.33 -24.36
CA ALA A 786 -16.11 -25.84 -23.56
C ALA A 786 -16.46 -24.56 -22.78
N MET A 787 -17.73 -24.10 -22.78
CA MET A 787 -18.17 -23.02 -21.92
C MET A 787 -17.73 -23.32 -20.47
N PRO A 788 -17.09 -22.37 -19.78
CA PRO A 788 -16.81 -22.56 -18.37
C PRO A 788 -18.14 -22.84 -17.67
N PHE A 789 -18.27 -24.01 -17.05
CA PHE A 789 -19.51 -24.39 -16.38
C PHE A 789 -19.76 -23.39 -15.23
N ARG A 790 -20.79 -22.55 -15.35
CA ARG A 790 -21.18 -21.53 -14.36
C ARG A 790 -22.36 -22.03 -13.53
N HIS A 791 -22.07 -22.73 -12.41
CA HIS A 791 -23.11 -23.14 -11.44
C HIS A 791 -23.88 -21.95 -10.84
N ASP A 792 -23.33 -20.74 -10.96
CA ASP A 792 -23.77 -19.50 -10.35
C ASP A 792 -24.62 -18.61 -11.27
N LEU A 793 -24.85 -19.01 -12.52
CA LEU A 793 -25.75 -18.31 -13.44
C LEU A 793 -27.06 -19.09 -13.63
N PRO A 794 -28.24 -18.46 -13.43
CA PRO A 794 -29.51 -19.06 -13.82
C PRO A 794 -29.55 -19.34 -15.32
N VAL A 795 -30.02 -20.53 -15.70
CA VAL A 795 -30.02 -21.03 -17.10
C VAL A 795 -31.15 -20.41 -17.95
N SER A 796 -32.04 -19.62 -17.35
CA SER A 796 -33.15 -18.94 -18.05
C SER A 796 -33.20 -17.45 -17.69
N PRO A 797 -33.56 -16.56 -18.62
CA PRO A 797 -34.14 -15.26 -18.29
C PRO A 797 -35.37 -15.40 -17.38
#